data_AF-A0AAE4I309-F1
#
_entry.id   AF-A0AAE4I309-F1
#
_cell.length_a   1.000
_cell.length_b   1.000
_cell.length_c   1.000
_cell.angle_alpha   90.00
_cell.angle_beta   90.00
_cell.angle_gamma   90.00
#
_symmetry.space_group_name_H-M   'P 1'
#
loop_
_entity.id
_entity.type
_entity.pdbx_description
1 polymer ?
#
loop_
_entity_poly.entity_id
_entity_poly.type
_entity_poly.pdbx_seq_one_letter_code
_entity_poly.pdbx_strand_id
1 'polypeptide(L)'
;MSKKIAYFLIHIVIILLNPFETQVEADSLTVTPAINQQAEYSLNVEGWKTLLLDLSRAGTADNYTIQLDGALDLSRTAIGENVIYSEPTPATINFVSVSPALTIKGSSSKAELVLPDMCFFGQDLHFEDLALQAPRIYGNGHRLLFEKIQHNQRTQLFGGSNQNLFGDPLLIFQQVIGGSWEIYGGNETGVLTGNPTIQIKNLVGNISQLCGGSLEGQVVGEIRTEINHLSGSLASYYGGGIGTEAEPCEVTGGITNQLASTAADFTLGNFVGGVAYGRCGPIQTTINGAGSFSSAGILIGGSQVGEIVGADRAITTHLDTRQFQQGERSFVGGNQYSGRIIGSIENSIYAGEVGKGSFTRMDGAGGMEIQKKALSNSNNLVPEVNLTDPQNKSPEEAFYDQLTAAERLGLAESKTLFSVEGNVTTHLLGGCVSGGLGNTQSVRGAGFAGVIKGNVYLILGEEDLVYSKRWGTHAQQMEIDPNSLPEISNLGSSYGFSASGGGGDSQSAYENTLFINGTTNLIICKALLGFAYGGSFSGTIIGNSNTQLHGGQVNRIYGAGGGCYRIYGDSRLEVTGGKVESIAAAGSTQDRQIANVSAAISGGEFLGVLAGSEGTRSNHLVDGNVELVVHGGSFKKKGTGTQIMGGIQNEGMIRGEVILKLLDSVKLAPGSQISAGRPKNASSANKLGAVGKQVKFELDTENHLSDLAVIGDGGIETRDLFSSEINLRINAPNSTFSLLQGMLKNTYAGKLRHDLTLDIQAAALIETIIGSDATTFSNRLVENSTAEVDIHLGAAKKELFIEEINNFTKMTIENKVSVASIRNGNEATKDNFDQAYHQFGQLYLGESARLAVKELKTGELVTAAKAELHSPAGAEKIFLRKLTPDKKLTWRLLKPEEQVKIAGTYFAQQMGYPIMTFAGSESHLAPENFIGFDEMGRAYTGDFNGNTGLAVAAAIIEYQVISPIGSVKHDFSLKPNNQPLPLDLWGKTGEREGEIIVPAEKINTASLSFPETDTFSFQQAEIVTSRGEQSIFTENSWRPTANYHYQVRVQFQVPRGVLKLLSVPVLLDFGQHPVAKETIFYPKISGRLEIQDSRVKPEQWSLSLQAQMSGAGELYFQEADQMRSLKEPQILFTQKGSWLTSFEDWDKTKGVCLTIPKEQQQAGVHELTFHWILTTKVE
;
A
#
# COMPACT_ATOMS: atom_id res chain seq x y z
N MET A 1 -0.44 64.92 98.13
CA MET A 1 -1.57 64.10 98.59
C MET A 1 -2.69 64.12 97.55
N SER A 2 -3.33 62.97 97.38
CA SER A 2 -4.77 62.82 97.11
C SER A 2 -5.25 62.64 95.67
N LYS A 3 -6.36 61.88 95.63
CA LYS A 3 -7.37 61.70 94.58
C LYS A 3 -7.11 60.71 93.43
N LYS A 4 -6.37 59.62 93.67
CA LYS A 4 -6.44 58.42 92.80
C LYS A 4 -6.67 57.07 93.49
N ILE A 5 -6.70 57.02 94.84
CA ILE A 5 -6.95 55.77 95.59
C ILE A 5 -8.45 55.56 95.90
N ALA A 6 -9.28 56.61 95.85
CA ALA A 6 -10.71 56.51 96.19
C ALA A 6 -11.60 55.85 95.11
N TYR A 7 -11.13 55.72 93.85
CA TYR A 7 -11.89 55.05 92.79
C TYR A 7 -11.64 53.53 92.72
N PHE A 8 -10.57 53.03 93.33
CA PHE A 8 -10.21 51.61 93.29
C PHE A 8 -11.00 50.76 94.30
N LEU A 9 -11.46 51.36 95.41
CA LEU A 9 -12.23 50.65 96.45
C LEU A 9 -13.75 50.58 96.18
N ILE A 10 -14.31 51.51 95.40
CA ILE A 10 -15.75 51.47 95.02
C ILE A 10 -16.00 50.43 93.91
N HIS A 11 -15.01 50.12 93.06
CA HIS A 11 -15.15 49.06 92.05
C HIS A 11 -15.09 47.64 92.64
N ILE A 12 -14.40 47.43 93.76
CA ILE A 12 -14.32 46.11 94.40
C ILE A 12 -15.61 45.76 95.16
N VAL A 13 -16.33 46.75 95.71
CA VAL A 13 -17.58 46.49 96.46
C VAL A 13 -18.80 46.29 95.54
N ILE A 14 -18.82 46.89 94.34
CA ILE A 14 -19.89 46.66 93.35
C ILE A 14 -19.76 45.27 92.68
N ILE A 15 -18.55 44.70 92.64
CA ILE A 15 -18.32 43.33 92.11
C ILE A 15 -18.64 42.24 93.16
N LEU A 16 -18.64 42.55 94.46
CA LEU A 16 -18.78 41.54 95.53
C LEU A 16 -20.20 41.39 96.12
N LEU A 17 -21.18 42.25 95.80
CA LEU A 17 -22.49 42.25 96.50
C LEU A 17 -23.75 42.44 95.62
N ASN A 18 -23.69 42.14 94.32
CA ASN A 18 -24.91 41.94 93.53
C ASN A 18 -25.14 40.44 93.27
N PRO A 19 -26.24 39.84 93.75
CA PRO A 19 -26.67 38.55 93.26
C PRO A 19 -27.26 38.77 91.86
N PHE A 20 -26.42 38.64 90.83
CA PHE A 20 -26.98 38.19 89.56
C PHE A 20 -27.32 36.71 89.77
N GLU A 21 -28.58 36.43 90.07
CA GLU A 21 -29.19 35.19 89.61
C GLU A 21 -29.06 35.19 88.08
N THR A 22 -27.96 34.65 87.58
CA THR A 22 -28.03 33.99 86.28
C THR A 22 -28.91 32.78 86.52
N GLN A 23 -30.20 32.89 86.17
CA GLN A 23 -30.97 31.71 85.76
C GLN A 23 -30.09 30.99 84.74
N VAL A 24 -29.47 29.89 85.17
CA VAL A 24 -28.99 28.88 84.23
C VAL A 24 -30.27 28.35 83.61
N GLU A 25 -30.59 28.76 82.38
CA GLU A 25 -31.59 28.06 81.57
C GLU A 25 -31.22 26.57 81.64
N ALA A 26 -32.11 25.76 82.21
CA ALA A 26 -31.88 24.34 82.30
C ALA A 26 -31.88 23.80 80.88
N ASP A 27 -30.81 23.10 80.48
CA ASP A 27 -30.71 22.52 79.14
C ASP A 27 -31.97 21.69 78.83
N SER A 28 -32.63 21.98 77.71
CA SER A 28 -33.95 21.45 77.37
C SER A 28 -33.94 20.67 76.05
N LEU A 29 -34.97 19.84 75.85
CA LEU A 29 -35.33 19.24 74.57
C LEU A 29 -36.61 19.93 74.08
N THR A 30 -36.52 20.67 72.98
CA THR A 30 -37.70 21.36 72.41
C THR A 30 -38.20 20.64 71.17
N VAL A 31 -39.50 20.35 71.08
CA VAL A 31 -40.12 19.70 69.91
C VAL A 31 -41.06 20.66 69.17
N THR A 32 -40.93 20.72 67.83
CA THR A 32 -41.75 21.56 66.95
C THR A 32 -42.29 20.74 65.77
N PRO A 33 -43.62 20.71 65.53
CA PRO A 33 -44.67 21.31 66.33
C PRO A 33 -44.84 20.63 67.71
N ALA A 34 -45.46 21.32 68.66
CA ALA A 34 -45.71 20.76 70.00
C ALA A 34 -46.64 19.54 69.94
N ILE A 35 -46.41 18.55 70.80
CA ILE A 35 -47.21 17.31 70.89
C ILE A 35 -48.21 17.50 72.01
N ASN A 36 -49.52 17.49 71.73
CA ASN A 36 -50.56 17.73 72.75
C ASN A 36 -50.31 18.96 73.64
N GLN A 37 -49.87 20.09 73.06
CA GLN A 37 -49.49 21.34 73.75
C GLN A 37 -48.18 21.27 74.58
N GLN A 38 -47.49 20.13 74.63
CA GLN A 38 -46.18 19.98 75.25
C GLN A 38 -45.06 20.18 74.22
N ALA A 39 -44.25 21.22 74.43
CA ALA A 39 -43.15 21.58 73.54
C ALA A 39 -41.76 21.35 74.15
N GLU A 40 -41.65 21.22 75.48
CA GLU A 40 -40.38 21.11 76.19
C GLU A 40 -40.31 19.83 77.03
N TYR A 41 -39.16 19.17 77.01
CA TYR A 41 -38.83 17.98 77.78
C TYR A 41 -37.45 18.16 78.44
N SER A 42 -37.14 17.42 79.50
CA SER A 42 -35.82 17.51 80.14
C SER A 42 -34.72 16.91 79.25
N LEU A 43 -33.56 17.58 79.10
CA LEU A 43 -32.41 17.06 78.36
C LEU A 43 -31.69 15.95 79.14
N ASN A 44 -32.28 14.75 79.17
CA ASN A 44 -31.70 13.52 79.68
C ASN A 44 -32.40 12.29 79.05
N VAL A 45 -31.91 11.10 79.35
CA VAL A 45 -32.43 9.82 78.82
C VAL A 45 -33.94 9.65 79.04
N GLU A 46 -34.44 9.97 80.23
CA GLU A 46 -35.85 9.77 80.57
C GLU A 46 -36.76 10.81 79.90
N GLY A 47 -36.29 12.05 79.77
CA GLY A 47 -36.97 13.10 79.00
C GLY A 47 -37.05 12.74 77.51
N TRP A 48 -35.97 12.21 76.93
CA TRP A 48 -35.94 11.71 75.56
C TRP A 48 -36.93 10.56 75.33
N LYS A 49 -36.94 9.55 76.20
CA LYS A 49 -37.89 8.43 76.14
C LYS A 49 -39.34 8.90 76.22
N THR A 50 -39.62 9.89 77.07
CA THR A 50 -40.96 10.47 77.22
C THR A 50 -41.36 11.20 75.92
N LEU A 51 -40.46 11.99 75.34
CA LEU A 51 -40.69 12.65 74.06
C LEU A 51 -40.99 11.63 72.94
N LEU A 52 -40.18 10.59 72.79
CA LEU A 52 -40.43 9.54 71.78
C LEU A 52 -41.76 8.81 72.03
N LEU A 53 -42.11 8.57 73.29
CA LEU A 53 -43.37 7.93 73.65
C LEU A 53 -44.58 8.81 73.26
N ASP A 54 -44.50 10.11 73.53
CA ASP A 54 -45.54 11.07 73.16
C ASP A 54 -45.65 11.22 71.63
N LEU A 55 -44.52 11.22 70.91
CA LEU A 55 -44.51 11.16 69.44
C LEU A 55 -45.19 9.89 68.92
N SER A 56 -44.90 8.72 69.50
CA SER A 56 -45.49 7.45 69.06
C SER A 56 -47.01 7.37 69.30
N ARG A 57 -47.53 8.05 70.34
CA ARG A 57 -48.95 7.98 70.73
C ARG A 57 -49.80 9.12 70.19
N ALA A 58 -49.20 10.30 70.00
CA ALA A 58 -49.93 11.54 69.74
C ALA A 58 -49.27 12.45 68.69
N GLY A 59 -48.21 12.02 68.01
CA GLY A 59 -47.61 12.75 66.89
C GLY A 59 -48.52 12.72 65.65
N THR A 60 -49.07 13.86 65.24
CA THR A 60 -49.97 13.98 64.08
C THR A 60 -49.35 14.71 62.89
N ALA A 61 -48.19 15.36 63.05
CA ALA A 61 -47.50 16.03 61.95
C ALA A 61 -46.61 15.06 61.18
N ASP A 62 -46.41 15.32 59.89
CA ASP A 62 -45.56 14.48 59.02
C ASP A 62 -44.07 14.54 59.40
N ASN A 63 -43.63 15.64 60.01
CA ASN A 63 -42.25 15.86 60.45
C ASN A 63 -42.22 16.65 61.76
N TYR A 64 -41.30 16.28 62.65
CA TYR A 64 -41.02 16.97 63.90
C TYR A 64 -39.54 17.34 64.00
N THR A 65 -39.26 18.56 64.44
CA THR A 65 -37.91 19.00 64.81
C THR A 65 -37.74 18.90 66.32
N ILE A 66 -36.77 18.10 66.77
CA ILE A 66 -36.32 17.98 68.14
C ILE A 66 -35.00 18.74 68.28
N GLN A 67 -35.01 19.82 69.05
CA GLN A 67 -33.89 20.70 69.28
C GLN A 67 -33.19 20.38 70.61
N LEU A 68 -31.86 20.22 70.59
CA LEU A 68 -31.01 19.90 71.73
C LEU A 68 -30.17 21.11 72.13
N ASP A 69 -30.24 21.51 73.40
CA ASP A 69 -29.47 22.65 73.93
C ASP A 69 -28.09 22.28 74.48
N GLY A 70 -27.79 20.98 74.63
CA GLY A 70 -26.54 20.45 75.17
C GLY A 70 -26.28 18.99 74.79
N ALA A 71 -25.46 18.29 75.59
CA ALA A 71 -25.07 16.90 75.32
C ALA A 71 -26.11 15.89 75.84
N LEU A 72 -26.47 14.92 75.00
CA LEU A 72 -27.36 13.80 75.31
C LEU A 72 -26.66 12.48 75.02
N ASP A 73 -26.41 11.69 76.08
CA ASP A 73 -25.80 10.36 75.98
C ASP A 73 -26.84 9.26 76.14
N LEU A 74 -27.08 8.52 75.05
CA LEU A 74 -28.01 7.39 74.95
C LEU A 74 -27.29 6.05 74.86
N SER A 75 -25.95 6.01 74.99
CA SER A 75 -25.12 4.81 74.77
C SER A 75 -25.54 3.60 75.60
N ARG A 76 -26.03 3.81 76.83
CA ARG A 76 -26.44 2.74 77.77
C ARG A 76 -27.95 2.44 77.75
N THR A 77 -28.61 2.65 76.61
CA THR A 77 -30.07 2.52 76.49
C THR A 77 -30.49 1.52 75.40
N ALA A 78 -31.70 0.97 75.52
CA ALA A 78 -32.29 0.04 74.54
C ALA A 78 -33.09 0.75 73.42
N ILE A 79 -33.05 2.09 73.36
CA ILE A 79 -33.86 2.87 72.41
C ILE A 79 -33.44 2.65 70.94
N GLY A 80 -32.29 2.02 70.72
CA GLY A 80 -31.76 1.72 69.40
C GLY A 80 -32.27 0.39 68.83
N GLU A 81 -32.99 -0.45 69.57
CA GLU A 81 -33.41 -1.80 69.13
C GLU A 81 -34.32 -1.81 67.89
N ASN A 82 -34.16 -2.84 67.05
CA ASN A 82 -34.99 -3.07 65.86
C ASN A 82 -36.27 -3.88 66.15
N VAL A 83 -37.08 -3.43 67.11
CA VAL A 83 -38.31 -4.15 67.53
C VAL A 83 -39.50 -3.18 67.54
N ILE A 84 -40.52 -3.45 66.72
CA ILE A 84 -41.76 -2.68 66.75
C ILE A 84 -42.66 -3.22 67.85
N TYR A 85 -42.89 -2.43 68.90
CA TYR A 85 -43.82 -2.78 69.98
C TYR A 85 -45.20 -2.17 69.69
N SER A 86 -46.28 -2.96 69.79
CA SER A 86 -47.63 -2.48 69.50
C SER A 86 -48.14 -1.43 70.49
N GLU A 87 -47.66 -1.48 71.73
CA GLU A 87 -47.90 -0.47 72.77
C GLU A 87 -46.58 -0.18 73.49
N PRO A 88 -45.77 0.77 72.99
CA PRO A 88 -44.50 1.10 73.62
C PRO A 88 -44.72 1.71 75.02
N THR A 89 -43.76 1.45 75.91
CA THR A 89 -43.67 2.00 77.27
C THR A 89 -42.34 2.76 77.41
N PRO A 90 -42.11 3.56 78.47
CA PRO A 90 -40.79 4.18 78.68
C PRO A 90 -39.61 3.19 78.70
N ALA A 91 -39.85 1.91 79.02
CA ALA A 91 -38.81 0.87 79.03
C ALA A 91 -38.57 0.22 77.65
N THR A 92 -39.55 0.28 76.74
CA THR A 92 -39.52 -0.41 75.43
C THR A 92 -39.56 0.53 74.23
N ILE A 93 -39.78 1.83 74.45
CA ILE A 93 -39.79 2.84 73.39
C ILE A 93 -38.43 2.94 72.72
N ASN A 94 -38.44 2.96 71.39
CA ASN A 94 -37.27 3.03 70.52
C ASN A 94 -37.58 3.87 69.28
N PHE A 95 -36.57 4.12 68.46
CA PHE A 95 -36.71 4.93 67.25
C PHE A 95 -37.66 4.33 66.21
N VAL A 96 -37.65 3.00 66.03
CA VAL A 96 -38.53 2.31 65.07
C VAL A 96 -40.01 2.32 65.45
N SER A 97 -40.34 2.61 66.71
CA SER A 97 -41.73 2.74 67.18
C SER A 97 -42.34 4.12 66.85
N VAL A 98 -41.57 5.05 66.27
CA VAL A 98 -42.02 6.40 65.93
C VAL A 98 -42.15 6.53 64.41
N SER A 99 -43.38 6.82 63.93
CA SER A 99 -43.69 6.89 62.49
C SER A 99 -43.38 8.24 61.80
N PRO A 100 -43.58 9.42 62.44
CA PRO A 100 -43.25 10.70 61.80
C PRO A 100 -41.76 10.84 61.49
N ALA A 101 -41.43 11.58 60.42
CA ALA A 101 -40.05 11.96 60.14
C ALA A 101 -39.49 12.87 61.26
N LEU A 102 -38.19 12.78 61.52
CA LEU A 102 -37.55 13.51 62.61
C LEU A 102 -36.38 14.35 62.11
N THR A 103 -36.34 15.61 62.51
CA THR A 103 -35.14 16.46 62.47
C THR A 103 -34.57 16.58 63.88
N ILE A 104 -33.35 16.11 64.10
CA ILE A 104 -32.63 16.23 65.36
C ILE A 104 -31.60 17.36 65.19
N LYS A 105 -31.85 18.49 65.84
CA LYS A 105 -31.12 19.74 65.62
C LYS A 105 -30.39 20.23 66.87
N GLY A 106 -29.12 20.59 66.75
CA GLY A 106 -28.42 21.31 67.82
C GLY A 106 -28.76 22.81 67.83
N SER A 107 -28.95 23.40 69.02
CA SER A 107 -29.17 24.85 69.16
C SER A 107 -27.89 25.65 69.41
N SER A 108 -26.81 24.97 69.78
CA SER A 108 -25.53 25.58 70.13
C SER A 108 -24.36 24.66 69.77
N SER A 109 -23.14 25.21 69.80
CA SER A 109 -21.91 24.45 69.57
C SER A 109 -21.59 23.39 70.65
N LYS A 110 -22.43 23.28 71.69
CA LYS A 110 -22.32 22.25 72.75
C LYS A 110 -23.27 21.07 72.52
N ALA A 111 -24.14 21.13 71.50
CA ALA A 111 -25.08 20.08 71.20
C ALA A 111 -24.34 18.82 70.74
N GLU A 112 -24.46 17.75 71.52
CA GLU A 112 -23.82 16.46 71.25
C GLU A 112 -24.84 15.34 71.44
N LEU A 113 -24.84 14.35 70.55
CA LEU A 113 -25.69 13.18 70.62
C LEU A 113 -24.83 11.91 70.55
N VAL A 114 -24.86 11.11 71.61
CA VAL A 114 -24.23 9.79 71.64
C VAL A 114 -25.32 8.72 71.53
N LEU A 115 -25.30 7.94 70.46
CA LEU A 115 -26.26 6.86 70.20
C LEU A 115 -25.80 5.52 70.83
N PRO A 116 -26.73 4.57 71.04
CA PRO A 116 -26.39 3.19 71.42
C PRO A 116 -25.43 2.52 70.43
N ASP A 117 -24.80 1.42 70.86
CA ASP A 117 -23.87 0.63 70.04
C ASP A 117 -24.46 0.20 68.68
N MET A 118 -25.78 -0.07 68.64
CA MET A 118 -26.55 -0.29 67.42
C MET A 118 -27.82 0.55 67.49
N CYS A 119 -28.07 1.36 66.46
CA CYS A 119 -29.24 2.23 66.40
C CYS A 119 -29.99 2.05 65.08
N PHE A 120 -31.24 1.58 65.17
CA PHE A 120 -32.14 1.37 64.03
C PHE A 120 -33.19 2.48 63.94
N PHE A 121 -33.35 3.09 62.78
CA PHE A 121 -34.37 4.12 62.51
C PHE A 121 -35.45 3.55 61.60
N GLY A 122 -36.73 3.80 61.90
CA GLY A 122 -37.90 3.32 61.13
C GLY A 122 -38.64 4.45 60.38
N GLN A 123 -37.98 5.58 60.19
CA GLN A 123 -38.52 6.81 59.60
C GLN A 123 -37.39 7.61 58.93
N ASP A 124 -37.76 8.60 58.12
CA ASP A 124 -36.81 9.58 57.59
C ASP A 124 -36.21 10.42 58.73
N LEU A 125 -34.89 10.60 58.68
CA LEU A 125 -34.13 11.27 59.73
C LEU A 125 -33.22 12.35 59.16
N HIS A 126 -33.18 13.50 59.83
CA HIS A 126 -32.29 14.60 59.51
C HIS A 126 -31.53 15.02 60.77
N PHE A 127 -30.22 14.82 60.81
CA PHE A 127 -29.35 15.41 61.83
C PHE A 127 -28.85 16.76 61.34
N GLU A 128 -28.98 17.81 62.16
CA GLU A 128 -28.56 19.17 61.81
C GLU A 128 -27.77 19.83 62.97
N ASP A 129 -26.68 20.55 62.67
CA ASP A 129 -26.00 21.47 63.59
C ASP A 129 -25.54 20.84 64.95
N LEU A 130 -25.06 19.59 64.96
CA LEU A 130 -24.66 18.89 66.21
C LEU A 130 -23.41 18.02 66.06
N ALA A 131 -22.82 17.65 67.20
CA ALA A 131 -21.79 16.62 67.28
C ALA A 131 -22.42 15.22 67.44
N LEU A 132 -22.11 14.28 66.55
CA LEU A 132 -22.69 12.93 66.56
C LEU A 132 -21.64 11.87 66.92
N GLN A 133 -21.94 11.01 67.87
CA GLN A 133 -21.22 9.77 68.15
C GLN A 133 -22.16 8.58 68.03
N ALA A 134 -21.99 7.75 67.02
CA ALA A 134 -22.74 6.51 66.85
C ALA A 134 -21.82 5.39 66.38
N PRO A 135 -21.63 4.28 67.11
CA PRO A 135 -20.78 3.20 66.62
C PRO A 135 -21.37 2.54 65.37
N ARG A 136 -22.69 2.32 65.36
CA ARG A 136 -23.41 1.72 64.24
C ARG A 136 -24.82 2.26 64.06
N ILE A 137 -25.17 2.64 62.82
CA ILE A 137 -26.48 3.16 62.43
C ILE A 137 -27.09 2.29 61.32
N TYR A 138 -28.37 2.00 61.42
CA TYR A 138 -29.20 1.39 60.37
C TYR A 138 -30.37 2.30 60.02
N GLY A 139 -30.51 2.68 58.76
CA GLY A 139 -31.61 3.50 58.26
C GLY A 139 -32.90 2.72 57.97
N ASN A 140 -32.86 1.39 58.02
CA ASN A 140 -33.96 0.48 57.65
C ASN A 140 -34.71 0.89 56.38
N GLY A 141 -34.01 1.35 55.34
CA GLY A 141 -34.62 1.65 54.03
C GLY A 141 -35.20 3.06 53.90
N HIS A 142 -34.98 3.92 54.90
CA HIS A 142 -35.43 5.31 54.92
C HIS A 142 -34.31 6.30 54.53
N ARG A 143 -34.68 7.58 54.39
CA ARG A 143 -33.74 8.66 54.11
C ARG A 143 -33.03 9.11 55.38
N LEU A 144 -31.69 9.19 55.34
CA LEU A 144 -30.86 9.79 56.38
C LEU A 144 -30.07 10.98 55.81
N LEU A 145 -30.32 12.18 56.35
CA LEU A 145 -29.59 13.40 56.01
C LEU A 145 -28.69 13.82 57.19
N PHE A 146 -27.42 14.01 56.91
CA PHE A 146 -26.43 14.56 57.83
C PHE A 146 -26.03 15.96 57.33
N GLU A 147 -26.54 17.00 57.98
CA GLU A 147 -26.24 18.40 57.66
C GLU A 147 -25.44 19.08 58.79
N LYS A 148 -24.29 19.67 58.47
CA LYS A 148 -23.45 20.40 59.44
C LYS A 148 -23.09 19.58 60.68
N ILE A 149 -22.74 18.31 60.48
CA ILE A 149 -22.42 17.38 61.56
C ILE A 149 -20.93 17.41 61.87
N GLN A 150 -20.60 17.52 63.15
CA GLN A 150 -19.25 17.23 63.65
C GLN A 150 -19.17 15.78 64.13
N HIS A 151 -18.21 15.01 63.64
CA HIS A 151 -18.08 13.59 63.95
C HIS A 151 -16.69 13.29 64.56
N ASN A 152 -16.66 12.56 65.68
CA ASN A 152 -15.43 12.40 66.49
C ASN A 152 -14.94 10.95 66.61
N GLN A 153 -15.61 9.96 66.00
CA GLN A 153 -15.25 8.54 66.13
C GLN A 153 -15.32 7.76 64.80
N ARG A 154 -15.24 6.42 64.87
CA ARG A 154 -15.52 5.54 63.73
C ARG A 154 -16.99 5.09 63.76
N THR A 155 -17.67 5.16 62.62
CA THR A 155 -19.09 4.77 62.49
C THR A 155 -19.29 3.81 61.33
N GLN A 156 -20.06 2.74 61.56
CA GLN A 156 -20.63 1.92 60.49
C GLN A 156 -22.07 2.35 60.21
N LEU A 157 -22.35 2.78 58.99
CA LEU A 157 -23.65 3.28 58.56
C LEU A 157 -24.21 2.38 57.46
N PHE A 158 -25.38 1.81 57.70
CA PHE A 158 -26.14 1.02 56.73
C PHE A 158 -27.41 1.78 56.37
N GLY A 159 -27.66 2.01 55.08
CA GLY A 159 -28.95 2.55 54.61
C GLY A 159 -30.09 1.56 54.87
N GLY A 160 -29.78 0.26 54.76
CA GLY A 160 -30.69 -0.83 55.06
C GLY A 160 -30.67 -1.29 56.53
N SER A 161 -30.80 -2.60 56.72
CA SER A 161 -30.89 -3.27 58.03
C SER A 161 -29.92 -4.45 58.13
N ASN A 162 -30.02 -5.26 59.19
CA ASN A 162 -29.31 -6.52 59.37
C ASN A 162 -30.19 -7.76 59.05
N GLN A 163 -31.27 -7.55 58.30
CA GLN A 163 -32.25 -8.56 57.92
C GLN A 163 -32.93 -8.17 56.59
N ASN A 164 -33.78 -9.04 56.07
CA ASN A 164 -34.56 -8.76 54.87
C ASN A 164 -35.41 -7.49 55.03
N LEU A 165 -35.43 -6.65 54.00
CA LEU A 165 -36.00 -5.31 54.04
C LEU A 165 -36.57 -4.90 52.68
N PHE A 166 -37.65 -4.14 52.69
CA PHE A 166 -38.19 -3.44 51.53
C PHE A 166 -38.06 -1.92 51.75
N GLY A 167 -37.45 -1.19 50.82
CA GLY A 167 -37.29 0.26 50.92
C GLY A 167 -36.20 0.82 50.00
N ASP A 168 -36.23 2.14 49.77
CA ASP A 168 -35.30 2.87 48.91
C ASP A 168 -34.41 3.79 49.77
N PRO A 169 -33.36 3.25 50.44
CA PRO A 169 -32.56 4.04 51.37
C PRO A 169 -31.81 5.16 50.64
N LEU A 170 -31.80 6.35 51.24
CA LEU A 170 -31.13 7.54 50.72
C LEU A 170 -30.24 8.17 51.79
N LEU A 171 -28.93 8.07 51.62
CA LEU A 171 -27.93 8.66 52.53
C LEU A 171 -27.37 9.95 51.94
N ILE A 172 -27.49 11.08 52.66
CA ILE A 172 -26.99 12.38 52.20
C ILE A 172 -26.04 12.98 53.23
N PHE A 173 -24.83 13.35 52.79
CA PHE A 173 -23.83 14.03 53.59
C PHE A 173 -23.60 15.45 53.07
N GLN A 174 -23.90 16.45 53.90
CA GLN A 174 -23.82 17.86 53.57
C GLN A 174 -23.12 18.63 54.69
N GLN A 175 -21.89 19.08 54.45
CA GLN A 175 -21.08 19.81 55.43
C GLN A 175 -20.75 18.97 56.67
N VAL A 176 -20.40 17.69 56.49
CA VAL A 176 -19.97 16.80 57.59
C VAL A 176 -18.46 16.93 57.79
N ILE A 177 -18.01 17.09 59.04
CA ILE A 177 -16.61 17.30 59.40
C ILE A 177 -16.16 16.27 60.44
N GLY A 178 -15.06 15.58 60.16
CA GLY A 178 -14.38 14.67 61.09
C GLY A 178 -14.82 13.21 61.04
N GLY A 179 -14.20 12.42 61.92
CA GLY A 179 -14.43 10.99 62.11
C GLY A 179 -14.02 10.09 60.94
N SER A 180 -14.25 8.78 61.11
CA SER A 180 -13.95 7.74 60.13
C SER A 180 -15.22 6.95 59.80
N TRP A 181 -15.64 6.96 58.53
CA TRP A 181 -16.89 6.33 58.13
C TRP A 181 -16.68 5.00 57.40
N GLU A 182 -17.55 4.04 57.69
CA GLU A 182 -17.88 2.93 56.80
C GLU A 182 -19.34 3.09 56.38
N ILE A 183 -19.57 3.25 55.08
CA ILE A 183 -20.89 3.58 54.55
C ILE A 183 -21.31 2.43 53.63
N TYR A 184 -22.51 1.90 53.86
CA TYR A 184 -23.13 0.86 53.06
C TYR A 184 -24.53 1.36 52.68
N GLY A 185 -24.84 1.50 51.40
CA GLY A 185 -26.17 1.95 50.97
C GLY A 185 -27.24 0.91 51.24
N GLY A 186 -26.86 -0.38 51.21
CA GLY A 186 -27.73 -1.52 51.43
C GLY A 186 -27.72 -2.07 52.86
N ASN A 187 -27.94 -3.38 52.97
CA ASN A 187 -28.00 -4.09 54.24
C ASN A 187 -26.61 -4.49 54.74
N GLU A 188 -26.52 -4.80 56.03
CA GLU A 188 -25.38 -5.56 56.58
C GLU A 188 -25.43 -7.02 56.09
N THR A 189 -26.61 -7.63 56.12
CA THR A 189 -26.90 -8.99 55.64
C THR A 189 -28.38 -9.14 55.24
N GLY A 190 -28.72 -10.20 54.51
CA GLY A 190 -30.07 -10.47 54.01
C GLY A 190 -30.38 -9.78 52.67
N VAL A 191 -31.67 -9.70 52.32
CA VAL A 191 -32.15 -9.17 51.03
C VAL A 191 -32.74 -7.77 51.19
N LEU A 192 -32.21 -6.78 50.50
CA LEU A 192 -32.83 -5.48 50.29
C LEU A 192 -33.60 -5.47 48.98
N THR A 193 -34.91 -5.24 49.00
CA THR A 193 -35.71 -4.98 47.79
C THR A 193 -35.97 -3.48 47.68
N GLY A 194 -35.31 -2.82 46.73
CA GLY A 194 -35.36 -1.38 46.52
C GLY A 194 -34.01 -0.80 46.07
N ASN A 195 -33.94 0.52 45.91
CA ASN A 195 -32.86 1.21 45.21
C ASN A 195 -32.01 2.08 46.17
N PRO A 196 -30.88 1.58 46.68
CA PRO A 196 -30.03 2.36 47.57
C PRO A 196 -29.32 3.50 46.85
N THR A 197 -29.32 4.69 47.46
CA THR A 197 -28.65 5.89 46.96
C THR A 197 -27.77 6.55 48.03
N ILE A 198 -26.53 6.88 47.67
CA ILE A 198 -25.59 7.64 48.51
C ILE A 198 -25.20 8.95 47.81
N GLN A 199 -25.28 10.07 48.52
CA GLN A 199 -24.86 11.39 48.06
C GLN A 199 -23.92 12.07 49.05
N ILE A 200 -22.64 12.16 48.70
CA ILE A 200 -21.63 12.94 49.42
C ILE A 200 -21.48 14.29 48.73
N LYS A 201 -22.25 15.28 49.20
CA LYS A 201 -22.22 16.63 48.65
C LYS A 201 -21.03 17.43 49.16
N ASN A 202 -20.72 17.31 50.45
CA ASN A 202 -19.55 17.92 51.08
C ASN A 202 -19.22 17.20 52.39
N LEU A 203 -18.08 16.51 52.43
CA LEU A 203 -17.54 15.84 53.62
C LEU A 203 -16.05 16.16 53.77
N VAL A 204 -15.62 16.55 54.97
CA VAL A 204 -14.22 16.74 55.34
C VAL A 204 -13.84 15.66 56.35
N GLY A 205 -13.09 14.64 55.96
CA GLY A 205 -12.82 13.47 56.81
C GLY A 205 -12.40 12.23 56.03
N ASN A 206 -12.31 11.10 56.72
CA ASN A 206 -11.88 9.84 56.13
C ASN A 206 -13.05 8.85 56.00
N ILE A 207 -13.10 8.17 54.86
CA ILE A 207 -14.01 7.05 54.61
C ILE A 207 -13.13 5.82 54.42
N SER A 208 -13.11 4.94 55.41
CA SER A 208 -12.33 3.70 55.33
C SER A 208 -12.95 2.72 54.34
N GLN A 209 -14.28 2.73 54.20
CA GLN A 209 -15.00 1.86 53.29
C GLN A 209 -16.29 2.52 52.80
N LEU A 210 -16.54 2.49 51.50
CA LEU A 210 -17.81 2.91 50.91
C LEU A 210 -18.31 1.79 50.01
N CYS A 211 -19.51 1.30 50.29
CA CYS A 211 -20.23 0.35 49.47
C CYS A 211 -21.58 0.94 49.03
N GLY A 212 -21.85 0.98 47.72
CA GLY A 212 -23.14 1.47 47.21
C GLY A 212 -24.32 0.59 47.62
N GLY A 213 -24.11 -0.73 47.71
CA GLY A 213 -25.11 -1.68 48.18
C GLY A 213 -24.75 -2.30 49.52
N SER A 214 -24.90 -3.61 49.64
CA SER A 214 -24.83 -4.33 50.92
C SER A 214 -23.41 -4.78 51.26
N LEU A 215 -23.12 -4.92 52.56
CA LEU A 215 -21.88 -5.56 53.03
C LEU A 215 -21.83 -7.02 52.54
N GLU A 216 -22.87 -7.78 52.86
CA GLU A 216 -23.13 -9.15 52.40
C GLU A 216 -24.63 -9.30 52.03
N GLY A 217 -24.99 -10.35 51.27
CA GLY A 217 -26.38 -10.62 50.89
C GLY A 217 -26.79 -10.02 49.53
N GLN A 218 -28.07 -9.70 49.36
CA GLN A 218 -28.65 -9.38 48.05
C GLN A 218 -29.29 -7.98 48.01
N VAL A 219 -29.14 -7.28 46.89
CA VAL A 219 -29.91 -6.08 46.53
C VAL A 219 -30.72 -6.37 45.27
N VAL A 220 -32.04 -6.32 45.39
CA VAL A 220 -32.99 -6.42 44.28
C VAL A 220 -33.41 -5.00 43.88
N GLY A 221 -32.57 -4.33 43.10
CA GLY A 221 -32.78 -2.95 42.67
C GLY A 221 -31.51 -2.30 42.10
N GLU A 222 -31.63 -1.04 41.68
CA GLU A 222 -30.54 -0.22 41.14
C GLU A 222 -29.75 0.47 42.25
N ILE A 223 -28.43 0.59 42.07
CA ILE A 223 -27.53 1.22 43.05
C ILE A 223 -26.95 2.51 42.47
N ARG A 224 -26.99 3.60 43.25
CA ARG A 224 -26.41 4.89 42.84
C ARG A 224 -25.55 5.51 43.94
N THR A 225 -24.32 5.87 43.60
CA THR A 225 -23.41 6.58 44.51
C THR A 225 -22.82 7.81 43.84
N GLU A 226 -22.92 8.95 44.49
CA GLU A 226 -22.42 10.25 44.02
C GLU A 226 -21.50 10.90 45.06
N ILE A 227 -20.30 11.29 44.64
CA ILE A 227 -19.34 12.04 45.45
C ILE A 227 -18.95 13.32 44.70
N ASN A 228 -19.43 14.46 45.18
CA ASN A 228 -19.18 15.79 44.57
C ASN A 228 -18.06 16.55 45.29
N HIS A 229 -17.89 16.33 46.59
CA HIS A 229 -16.82 16.96 47.36
C HIS A 229 -16.48 16.12 48.60
N LEU A 230 -15.29 15.55 48.58
CA LEU A 230 -14.69 14.82 49.72
C LEU A 230 -13.27 15.34 49.94
N SER A 231 -13.07 16.11 51.01
CA SER A 231 -11.77 16.61 51.45
C SER A 231 -11.20 15.64 52.49
N GLY A 232 -10.34 14.72 52.04
CA GLY A 232 -9.79 13.62 52.83
C GLY A 232 -9.64 12.33 52.03
N SER A 233 -9.59 11.18 52.69
CA SER A 233 -9.30 9.89 52.03
C SER A 233 -10.53 9.00 51.88
N LEU A 234 -10.64 8.33 50.72
CA LEU A 234 -11.51 7.18 50.48
C LEU A 234 -10.62 5.95 50.28
N ALA A 235 -10.50 5.11 51.31
CA ALA A 235 -9.53 4.01 51.31
C ALA A 235 -9.96 2.83 50.43
N SER A 236 -11.23 2.42 50.51
CA SER A 236 -11.79 1.35 49.67
C SER A 236 -13.21 1.68 49.22
N TYR A 237 -13.48 1.46 47.93
CA TYR A 237 -14.77 1.67 47.30
C TYR A 237 -15.24 0.39 46.60
N TYR A 238 -16.50 0.00 46.82
CA TYR A 238 -17.19 -1.10 46.14
C TYR A 238 -18.55 -0.62 45.63
N GLY A 239 -18.77 -0.61 44.33
CA GLY A 239 -20.00 -0.05 43.77
C GLY A 239 -21.26 -0.80 44.19
N GLY A 240 -21.23 -2.14 44.18
CA GLY A 240 -22.40 -2.98 44.47
C GLY A 240 -22.41 -3.61 45.85
N GLY A 241 -21.28 -4.20 46.26
CA GLY A 241 -21.24 -5.09 47.42
C GLY A 241 -19.84 -5.59 47.72
N ILE A 242 -19.61 -6.07 48.93
CA ILE A 242 -18.34 -6.69 49.28
C ILE A 242 -18.47 -8.19 49.06
N GLY A 243 -19.17 -8.89 49.95
CA GLY A 243 -19.27 -10.34 49.90
C GLY A 243 -17.93 -11.05 50.06
N THR A 244 -18.00 -12.37 50.16
CA THR A 244 -16.85 -13.26 50.22
C THR A 244 -17.07 -14.47 49.32
N GLU A 245 -16.06 -15.34 49.17
CA GLU A 245 -16.23 -16.60 48.44
C GLU A 245 -17.30 -17.51 49.09
N ALA A 246 -17.40 -17.50 50.42
CA ALA A 246 -18.39 -18.29 51.15
C ALA A 246 -19.78 -17.65 51.11
N GLU A 247 -19.84 -16.32 51.21
CA GLU A 247 -21.08 -15.53 51.27
C GLU A 247 -21.04 -14.45 50.16
N PRO A 248 -21.31 -14.81 48.90
CA PRO A 248 -21.24 -13.87 47.79
C PRO A 248 -22.36 -12.82 47.87
N CYS A 249 -22.07 -11.61 47.38
CA CYS A 249 -23.07 -10.56 47.25
C CYS A 249 -23.75 -10.60 45.88
N GLU A 250 -25.07 -10.38 45.83
CA GLU A 250 -25.84 -10.34 44.59
C GLU A 250 -26.55 -9.00 44.39
N VAL A 251 -26.41 -8.39 43.21
CA VAL A 251 -27.14 -7.18 42.81
C VAL A 251 -27.86 -7.47 41.49
N THR A 252 -29.19 -7.39 41.47
CA THR A 252 -29.95 -7.70 40.25
C THR A 252 -30.08 -6.53 39.28
N GLY A 253 -29.98 -5.29 39.77
CA GLY A 253 -30.02 -4.06 38.96
C GLY A 253 -28.64 -3.56 38.57
N GLY A 254 -28.61 -2.42 37.87
CA GLY A 254 -27.41 -1.69 37.50
C GLY A 254 -26.75 -0.95 38.66
N ILE A 255 -25.46 -0.65 38.49
CA ILE A 255 -24.63 0.07 39.45
C ILE A 255 -24.09 1.33 38.79
N THR A 256 -24.39 2.49 39.37
CA THR A 256 -23.88 3.79 38.92
C THR A 256 -22.95 4.41 39.96
N ASN A 257 -21.70 4.60 39.58
CA ASN A 257 -20.65 5.22 40.40
C ASN A 257 -20.25 6.57 39.78
N GLN A 258 -20.48 7.68 40.48
CA GLN A 258 -20.10 9.01 40.04
C GLN A 258 -19.21 9.70 41.08
N LEU A 259 -17.91 9.77 40.81
CA LEU A 259 -16.90 10.39 41.66
C LEU A 259 -16.35 11.62 40.94
N ALA A 260 -16.83 12.81 41.30
CA ALA A 260 -16.50 14.09 40.68
C ALA A 260 -16.05 15.10 41.75
N SER A 261 -15.04 14.73 42.54
CA SER A 261 -14.60 15.57 43.66
C SER A 261 -13.95 16.87 43.16
N THR A 262 -14.33 17.97 43.77
CA THR A 262 -13.69 19.28 43.55
C THR A 262 -12.57 19.58 44.55
N ALA A 263 -12.33 18.68 45.52
CA ALA A 263 -11.34 18.87 46.58
C ALA A 263 -9.94 18.42 46.14
N ALA A 264 -8.95 19.31 46.25
CA ALA A 264 -7.57 19.02 45.83
C ALA A 264 -6.85 18.01 46.74
N ASP A 265 -7.25 17.90 48.00
CA ASP A 265 -6.73 16.98 49.00
C ASP A 265 -7.46 15.63 49.03
N PHE A 266 -8.47 15.44 48.16
CA PHE A 266 -9.14 14.15 47.98
C PHE A 266 -8.13 13.06 47.61
N THR A 267 -8.14 11.95 48.34
CA THR A 267 -7.26 10.80 48.05
C THR A 267 -8.07 9.53 47.81
N LEU A 268 -7.95 8.95 46.62
CA LEU A 268 -8.61 7.70 46.23
C LEU A 268 -7.69 6.47 46.40
N GLY A 269 -8.15 5.50 47.18
CA GLY A 269 -7.50 4.21 47.42
C GLY A 269 -7.88 3.13 46.41
N ASN A 270 -8.41 2.00 46.91
CA ASN A 270 -8.94 0.91 46.08
C ASN A 270 -10.31 1.26 45.53
N PHE A 271 -10.55 0.90 44.27
CA PHE A 271 -11.85 1.07 43.63
C PHE A 271 -12.25 -0.19 42.89
N VAL A 272 -13.47 -0.66 43.16
CA VAL A 272 -14.14 -1.76 42.47
C VAL A 272 -15.50 -1.25 42.02
N GLY A 273 -15.73 -1.18 40.70
CA GLY A 273 -16.98 -0.65 40.15
C GLY A 273 -18.19 -1.53 40.44
N GLY A 274 -17.98 -2.84 40.56
CA GLY A 274 -19.00 -3.85 40.87
C GLY A 274 -18.91 -4.34 42.32
N VAL A 275 -18.86 -5.66 42.48
CA VAL A 275 -18.77 -6.34 43.79
C VAL A 275 -17.36 -6.86 44.05
N ALA A 276 -16.98 -7.10 45.31
CA ALA A 276 -15.75 -7.85 45.58
C ALA A 276 -15.94 -9.33 45.18
N TYR A 277 -16.96 -10.00 45.72
CA TYR A 277 -17.31 -11.38 45.37
C TYR A 277 -18.81 -11.51 45.11
N GLY A 278 -19.19 -12.05 43.95
CA GLY A 278 -20.56 -12.49 43.68
C GLY A 278 -21.09 -12.09 42.31
N ARG A 279 -22.34 -11.62 42.22
CA ARG A 279 -23.01 -11.32 40.95
C ARG A 279 -23.57 -9.91 40.92
N CYS A 280 -23.43 -9.19 39.82
CA CYS A 280 -24.10 -7.90 39.63
C CYS A 280 -24.66 -7.70 38.21
N GLY A 281 -25.56 -6.72 38.07
CA GLY A 281 -25.99 -6.19 36.79
C GLY A 281 -24.94 -5.27 36.14
N PRO A 282 -25.31 -4.46 35.13
CA PRO A 282 -24.38 -3.60 34.41
C PRO A 282 -23.78 -2.50 35.29
N ILE A 283 -22.54 -2.12 35.02
CA ILE A 283 -21.78 -1.13 35.80
C ILE A 283 -21.47 0.09 34.94
N GLN A 284 -21.77 1.27 35.47
CA GLN A 284 -21.36 2.55 34.91
C GLN A 284 -20.53 3.32 35.94
N THR A 285 -19.29 3.65 35.57
CA THR A 285 -18.36 4.38 36.43
C THR A 285 -17.88 5.65 35.74
N THR A 286 -17.96 6.78 36.44
CA THR A 286 -17.32 8.05 36.06
C THR A 286 -16.47 8.55 37.20
N ILE A 287 -15.16 8.74 36.96
CA ILE A 287 -14.24 9.38 37.90
C ILE A 287 -13.59 10.57 37.20
N ASN A 288 -13.80 11.76 37.75
CA ASN A 288 -13.19 13.00 37.25
C ASN A 288 -12.98 14.03 38.37
N GLY A 289 -12.42 15.18 38.02
CA GLY A 289 -12.20 16.28 38.96
C GLY A 289 -10.83 16.22 39.65
N ALA A 290 -10.69 16.97 40.74
CA ALA A 290 -9.44 17.12 41.48
C ALA A 290 -9.26 15.97 42.49
N GLY A 291 -8.00 15.72 42.86
CA GLY A 291 -7.67 14.74 43.89
C GLY A 291 -6.28 14.15 43.72
N SER A 292 -6.06 12.96 44.25
CA SER A 292 -4.83 12.18 44.16
C SER A 292 -5.14 10.69 44.30
N PHE A 293 -4.26 9.85 43.78
CA PHE A 293 -4.24 8.44 44.19
C PHE A 293 -3.42 8.29 45.47
N SER A 294 -3.84 7.41 46.38
CA SER A 294 -3.04 7.02 47.55
C SER A 294 -1.75 6.27 47.13
N SER A 295 -0.90 5.85 48.06
CA SER A 295 0.35 5.13 47.72
C SER A 295 0.14 3.69 47.23
N ALA A 296 -1.02 3.07 47.49
CA ALA A 296 -1.30 1.68 47.12
C ALA A 296 -2.76 1.51 46.66
N GLY A 297 -2.98 0.56 45.77
CA GLY A 297 -4.31 0.12 45.36
C GLY A 297 -4.44 -0.13 43.86
N ILE A 298 -5.66 -0.48 43.45
CA ILE A 298 -6.00 -0.79 42.06
C ILE A 298 -7.37 -0.18 41.71
N LEU A 299 -7.54 0.16 40.43
CA LEU A 299 -8.83 0.57 39.87
C LEU A 299 -9.37 -0.57 39.01
N ILE A 300 -10.52 -1.12 39.41
CA ILE A 300 -11.20 -2.20 38.72
C ILE A 300 -12.56 -1.68 38.24
N GLY A 301 -12.79 -1.68 36.92
CA GLY A 301 -14.05 -1.26 36.31
C GLY A 301 -15.20 -2.22 36.60
N GLY A 302 -14.91 -3.52 36.67
CA GLY A 302 -15.84 -4.58 37.05
C GLY A 302 -15.72 -4.97 38.53
N SER A 303 -15.66 -6.28 38.77
CA SER A 303 -15.65 -6.92 40.10
C SER A 303 -14.27 -7.52 40.42
N GLN A 304 -13.97 -7.84 41.69
CA GLN A 304 -12.74 -8.60 41.96
C GLN A 304 -12.90 -10.04 41.46
N VAL A 305 -13.99 -10.69 41.86
CA VAL A 305 -14.41 -12.03 41.43
C VAL A 305 -15.92 -12.04 41.17
N GLY A 306 -16.34 -12.67 40.06
CA GLY A 306 -17.72 -13.11 39.89
C GLY A 306 -18.42 -12.66 38.60
N GLU A 307 -19.73 -12.84 38.55
CA GLU A 307 -20.52 -12.69 37.32
C GLU A 307 -21.09 -11.28 37.14
N ILE A 308 -20.93 -10.70 35.94
CA ILE A 308 -21.53 -9.41 35.58
C ILE A 308 -22.45 -9.65 34.40
N VAL A 309 -23.73 -9.30 34.55
CA VAL A 309 -24.76 -9.53 33.53
C VAL A 309 -25.29 -8.20 33.01
N GLY A 310 -24.85 -7.82 31.82
CA GLY A 310 -25.42 -6.72 31.04
C GLY A 310 -26.27 -7.21 29.86
N ALA A 311 -26.96 -6.28 29.20
CA ALA A 311 -27.58 -6.53 27.90
C ALA A 311 -26.51 -6.38 26.79
N ASP A 312 -26.45 -5.22 26.13
CA ASP A 312 -25.44 -4.95 25.09
C ASP A 312 -24.07 -4.55 25.70
N ARG A 313 -24.10 -3.88 26.86
CA ARG A 313 -22.94 -3.37 27.60
C ARG A 313 -23.02 -3.85 29.05
N ALA A 314 -21.94 -4.47 29.52
CA ALA A 314 -21.80 -4.93 30.90
C ALA A 314 -21.07 -3.89 31.75
N ILE A 315 -20.05 -3.23 31.19
CA ILE A 315 -19.20 -2.28 31.92
C ILE A 315 -18.94 -1.05 31.04
N THR A 316 -19.14 0.13 31.60
CA THR A 316 -18.73 1.40 31.00
C THR A 316 -17.96 2.21 32.03
N THR A 317 -16.72 2.58 31.69
CA THR A 317 -15.82 3.32 32.57
C THR A 317 -15.30 4.57 31.88
N HIS A 318 -15.53 5.73 32.50
CA HIS A 318 -14.97 7.02 32.09
C HIS A 318 -14.06 7.56 33.20
N LEU A 319 -12.76 7.69 32.92
CA LEU A 319 -11.78 8.22 33.85
C LEU A 319 -11.09 9.44 33.25
N ASP A 320 -11.11 10.56 33.97
CA ASP A 320 -10.31 11.75 33.66
C ASP A 320 -9.54 12.17 34.90
N THR A 321 -8.25 11.83 34.95
CA THR A 321 -7.37 12.08 36.09
C THR A 321 -6.39 13.22 35.82
N ARG A 322 -6.60 14.04 34.79
CA ARG A 322 -5.71 15.18 34.44
C ARG A 322 -5.50 16.17 35.58
N GLN A 323 -6.52 16.36 36.42
CA GLN A 323 -6.49 17.31 37.53
C GLN A 323 -5.99 16.70 38.84
N PHE A 324 -5.61 15.42 38.83
CA PHE A 324 -5.03 14.78 40.01
C PHE A 324 -3.62 15.35 40.26
N GLN A 325 -3.27 15.52 41.52
CA GLN A 325 -2.03 16.17 41.94
C GLN A 325 -0.92 15.18 42.31
N GLN A 326 -1.28 13.95 42.71
CA GLN A 326 -0.32 12.93 43.13
C GLN A 326 -0.82 11.51 42.84
N GLY A 327 0.13 10.56 42.83
CA GLY A 327 -0.09 9.13 42.86
C GLY A 327 -0.24 8.47 41.48
N GLU A 328 -0.10 7.13 41.48
CA GLU A 328 -0.12 6.29 40.28
C GLU A 328 -0.91 4.99 40.54
N ARG A 329 -1.56 4.44 39.50
CA ARG A 329 -2.39 3.22 39.63
C ARG A 329 -2.24 2.22 38.49
N SER A 330 -2.65 0.98 38.74
CA SER A 330 -2.98 0.04 37.66
C SER A 330 -4.49 0.05 37.42
N PHE A 331 -4.90 -0.16 36.18
CA PHE A 331 -6.29 -0.22 35.76
C PHE A 331 -6.64 -1.58 35.15
N VAL A 332 -7.82 -2.08 35.50
CA VAL A 332 -8.43 -3.30 34.92
C VAL A 332 -9.88 -2.98 34.55
N GLY A 333 -10.22 -3.06 33.26
CA GLY A 333 -11.57 -2.68 32.79
C GLY A 333 -12.66 -3.68 33.15
N GLY A 334 -12.32 -4.96 33.28
CA GLY A 334 -13.24 -6.04 33.68
C GLY A 334 -12.98 -6.49 35.11
N ASN A 335 -12.75 -7.80 35.30
CA ASN A 335 -12.47 -8.37 36.62
C ASN A 335 -10.99 -8.63 36.87
N GLN A 336 -10.59 -8.60 38.15
CA GLN A 336 -9.20 -8.75 38.56
C GLN A 336 -8.72 -10.20 38.66
N TYR A 337 -9.57 -11.13 39.15
CA TYR A 337 -9.15 -12.50 39.47
C TYR A 337 -9.90 -13.58 38.68
N SER A 338 -11.22 -13.50 38.57
CA SER A 338 -12.04 -14.48 37.82
C SER A 338 -13.48 -13.99 37.62
N GLY A 339 -14.29 -14.78 36.91
CA GLY A 339 -15.72 -14.54 36.70
C GLY A 339 -16.11 -14.35 35.24
N ARG A 340 -17.42 -14.41 34.98
CA ARG A 340 -17.99 -14.28 33.64
C ARG A 340 -18.61 -12.91 33.45
N ILE A 341 -18.31 -12.25 32.34
CA ILE A 341 -18.90 -10.96 31.96
C ILE A 341 -19.75 -11.19 30.71
N ILE A 342 -21.06 -10.92 30.79
CA ILE A 342 -22.00 -11.04 29.68
C ILE A 342 -22.36 -9.63 29.22
N GLY A 343 -21.96 -9.26 28.00
CA GLY A 343 -22.05 -7.90 27.46
C GLY A 343 -20.69 -7.23 27.26
N SER A 344 -20.66 -6.14 26.50
CA SER A 344 -19.42 -5.46 26.11
C SER A 344 -18.80 -4.63 27.25
N ILE A 345 -17.48 -4.45 27.20
CA ILE A 345 -16.69 -3.58 28.10
C ILE A 345 -16.20 -2.38 27.31
N GLU A 346 -16.51 -1.18 27.78
CA GLU A 346 -16.03 0.07 27.20
C GLU A 346 -15.31 0.94 28.23
N ASN A 347 -14.04 1.25 27.97
CA ASN A 347 -13.22 2.10 28.81
C ASN A 347 -12.79 3.34 28.01
N SER A 348 -12.92 4.52 28.61
CA SER A 348 -12.42 5.78 28.08
C SER A 348 -11.62 6.48 29.17
N ILE A 349 -10.33 6.66 28.95
CA ILE A 349 -9.38 7.10 29.97
C ILE A 349 -8.52 8.23 29.44
N TYR A 350 -8.58 9.38 30.11
CA TYR A 350 -7.59 10.45 30.00
C TYR A 350 -6.74 10.44 31.28
N ALA A 351 -5.49 9.98 31.14
CA ALA A 351 -4.56 9.87 32.26
C ALA A 351 -3.89 11.22 32.58
N GLY A 352 -3.53 11.41 33.84
CA GLY A 352 -2.74 12.57 34.27
C GLY A 352 -1.25 12.45 33.93
N GLU A 353 -0.48 13.41 34.45
CA GLU A 353 0.97 13.47 34.28
C GLU A 353 1.70 12.38 35.09
N VAL A 354 2.99 12.19 34.79
CA VAL A 354 3.83 11.27 35.56
C VAL A 354 3.82 11.62 37.06
N GLY A 355 3.52 10.63 37.90
CA GLY A 355 3.37 10.81 39.35
C GLY A 355 2.11 11.56 39.80
N LYS A 356 1.23 11.99 38.89
CA LYS A 356 0.02 12.78 39.18
C LYS A 356 -1.20 12.21 38.45
N GLY A 357 -1.89 11.24 39.03
CA GLY A 357 -3.04 10.60 38.38
C GLY A 357 -2.66 9.74 37.17
N SER A 358 -1.41 9.29 37.08
CA SER A 358 -0.94 8.44 35.98
C SER A 358 -1.15 6.96 36.26
N PHE A 359 -0.94 6.13 35.24
CA PHE A 359 -1.04 4.69 35.35
C PHE A 359 0.29 4.00 35.07
N THR A 360 0.49 2.87 35.74
CA THR A 360 1.66 2.01 35.58
C THR A 360 1.41 0.83 34.65
N ARG A 361 0.14 0.43 34.51
CA ARG A 361 -0.35 -0.68 33.68
C ARG A 361 -1.84 -0.49 33.39
N MET A 362 -2.28 -0.97 32.23
CA MET A 362 -3.70 -1.02 31.88
C MET A 362 -4.05 -2.33 31.18
N ASP A 363 -5.13 -2.98 31.63
CA ASP A 363 -5.70 -4.18 31.03
C ASP A 363 -7.19 -3.94 30.73
N GLY A 364 -7.61 -4.03 29.46
CA GLY A 364 -8.97 -3.62 29.07
C GLY A 364 -10.11 -4.50 29.59
N ALA A 365 -9.85 -5.77 29.92
CA ALA A 365 -10.80 -6.66 30.58
C ALA A 365 -10.15 -7.41 31.76
N GLY A 366 -9.31 -8.41 31.50
CA GLY A 366 -8.82 -9.33 32.55
C GLY A 366 -7.53 -8.89 33.24
N GLY A 367 -7.56 -8.78 34.57
CA GLY A 367 -6.40 -8.41 35.39
C GLY A 367 -5.24 -9.43 35.41
N MET A 368 -4.06 -9.00 35.87
CA MET A 368 -2.85 -9.83 35.96
C MET A 368 -2.94 -11.01 36.94
N GLU A 369 -3.85 -10.93 37.91
CA GLU A 369 -4.04 -11.96 38.93
C GLU A 369 -5.03 -13.06 38.49
N ILE A 370 -5.53 -12.99 37.24
CA ILE A 370 -6.23 -14.11 36.64
C ILE A 370 -5.28 -15.30 36.53
N GLN A 371 -5.78 -16.47 36.94
CA GLN A 371 -5.01 -17.70 36.91
C GLN A 371 -4.54 -18.05 35.49
N LYS A 372 -3.22 -18.12 35.32
CA LYS A 372 -2.58 -18.48 34.04
C LYS A 372 -2.56 -20.00 33.89
N LYS A 373 -3.27 -20.52 32.89
CA LYS A 373 -3.33 -21.94 32.53
C LYS A 373 -3.22 -22.11 31.03
N ALA A 374 -2.74 -23.27 30.58
CA ALA A 374 -2.79 -23.61 29.17
C ALA A 374 -4.24 -23.80 28.72
N LEU A 375 -4.67 -23.05 27.69
CA LEU A 375 -6.03 -23.10 27.15
C LEU A 375 -6.15 -24.05 25.93
N SER A 376 -5.23 -25.01 25.80
CA SER A 376 -5.21 -25.98 24.71
C SER A 376 -5.60 -27.40 25.16
N ASN A 377 -5.37 -28.37 24.28
CA ASN A 377 -5.63 -29.81 24.46
C ASN A 377 -4.72 -30.49 25.48
N SER A 378 -3.77 -29.76 26.08
CA SER A 378 -2.93 -30.25 27.15
C SER A 378 -2.83 -29.22 28.27
N ASN A 379 -2.92 -29.70 29.51
CA ASN A 379 -2.87 -28.85 30.71
C ASN A 379 -1.49 -28.19 30.92
N ASN A 380 -0.44 -28.77 30.34
CA ASN A 380 0.95 -28.36 30.52
C ASN A 380 1.67 -28.21 29.17
N LEU A 381 0.95 -27.88 28.09
CA LEU A 381 1.58 -27.69 26.79
C LEU A 381 2.56 -26.52 26.87
N VAL A 382 3.84 -26.82 26.76
CA VAL A 382 4.90 -25.84 26.52
C VAL A 382 5.30 -26.03 25.06
N PRO A 383 4.97 -25.09 24.16
CA PRO A 383 5.28 -25.26 22.74
C PRO A 383 6.78 -25.43 22.51
N GLU A 384 7.15 -26.47 21.74
CA GLU A 384 8.55 -26.79 21.47
C GLU A 384 9.24 -25.62 20.74
N VAL A 385 10.43 -25.22 21.18
CA VAL A 385 11.25 -24.25 20.43
C VAL A 385 12.24 -25.03 19.59
N ASN A 386 11.91 -25.21 18.31
CA ASN A 386 12.86 -25.71 17.32
C ASN A 386 13.62 -24.52 16.71
N LEU A 387 14.95 -24.65 16.57
CA LEU A 387 15.83 -23.61 16.01
C LEU A 387 16.31 -23.94 14.59
N THR A 388 15.98 -25.11 14.05
CA THR A 388 16.49 -25.60 12.75
C THR A 388 15.40 -25.91 11.75
N ASP A 389 14.18 -26.26 12.18
CA ASP A 389 13.06 -26.54 11.27
C ASP A 389 11.75 -25.87 11.70
N PRO A 390 11.25 -24.91 10.89
CA PRO A 390 9.99 -24.24 11.13
C PRO A 390 8.77 -25.13 11.26
N GLN A 391 8.82 -26.32 10.64
CA GLN A 391 7.68 -27.22 10.52
C GLN A 391 7.62 -28.26 11.62
N ASN A 392 8.63 -28.35 12.49
CA ASN A 392 8.61 -29.32 13.58
C ASN A 392 7.53 -28.93 14.59
N LYS A 393 6.57 -29.84 14.79
CA LYS A 393 5.43 -29.69 15.70
C LYS A 393 5.33 -30.92 16.59
N SER A 394 5.03 -30.73 17.87
CA SER A 394 4.71 -31.86 18.74
C SER A 394 3.39 -32.54 18.32
N PRO A 395 3.15 -33.82 18.68
CA PRO A 395 1.86 -34.48 18.42
C PRO A 395 0.65 -33.71 18.97
N GLU A 396 0.81 -33.07 20.13
CA GLU A 396 -0.22 -32.23 20.76
C GLU A 396 -0.52 -30.99 19.92
N GLU A 397 0.50 -30.32 19.38
CA GLU A 397 0.33 -29.17 18.49
C GLU A 397 -0.35 -29.57 17.19
N ALA A 398 0.08 -30.68 16.58
CA ALA A 398 -0.51 -31.20 15.36
C ALA A 398 -1.99 -31.57 15.54
N PHE A 399 -2.35 -32.14 16.69
CA PHE A 399 -3.76 -32.40 17.04
C PHE A 399 -4.55 -31.11 17.24
N TYR A 400 -3.99 -30.13 17.96
CA TYR A 400 -4.66 -28.85 18.18
C TYR A 400 -4.94 -28.10 16.87
N ASP A 401 -4.02 -28.17 15.90
CA ASP A 401 -4.18 -27.58 14.57
C ASP A 401 -5.29 -28.25 13.72
N GLN A 402 -5.71 -29.47 14.06
CA GLN A 402 -6.82 -30.17 13.39
C GLN A 402 -8.20 -29.82 13.95
N LEU A 403 -8.29 -29.23 15.15
CA LEU A 403 -9.56 -28.86 15.76
C LEU A 403 -10.29 -27.78 14.94
N THR A 404 -11.61 -27.77 15.00
CA THR A 404 -12.43 -26.66 14.48
C THR A 404 -12.35 -25.45 15.42
N ALA A 405 -12.74 -24.27 14.92
CA ALA A 405 -12.83 -23.06 15.73
C ALA A 405 -13.73 -23.23 16.97
N ALA A 406 -14.87 -23.92 16.82
CA ALA A 406 -15.82 -24.17 17.91
C ALA A 406 -15.25 -25.14 18.97
N GLU A 407 -14.55 -26.19 18.55
CA GLU A 407 -13.89 -27.13 19.47
C GLU A 407 -12.77 -26.46 20.28
N ARG A 408 -11.98 -25.59 19.64
CA ARG A 408 -10.95 -24.80 20.34
C ARG A 408 -11.55 -23.85 21.37
N LEU A 409 -12.64 -23.17 21.03
CA LEU A 409 -13.35 -22.29 21.96
C LEU A 409 -13.87 -23.06 23.17
N GLY A 410 -14.61 -24.16 22.94
CA GLY A 410 -15.17 -24.96 24.04
C GLY A 410 -14.10 -25.54 24.95
N LEU A 411 -12.94 -25.89 24.38
CA LEU A 411 -11.78 -26.32 25.15
C LEU A 411 -11.22 -25.20 26.03
N ALA A 412 -11.00 -24.00 25.48
CA ALA A 412 -10.52 -22.86 26.24
C ALA A 412 -11.48 -22.47 27.38
N GLU A 413 -12.79 -22.43 27.12
CA GLU A 413 -13.82 -22.16 28.12
C GLU A 413 -13.80 -23.16 29.27
N SER A 414 -13.53 -24.45 29.00
CA SER A 414 -13.44 -25.48 30.04
C SER A 414 -12.22 -25.35 30.97
N LYS A 415 -11.23 -24.50 30.63
CA LYS A 415 -9.94 -24.38 31.33
C LYS A 415 -9.79 -23.12 32.17
N THR A 416 -10.64 -22.12 31.94
CA THR A 416 -10.59 -20.82 32.62
C THR A 416 -11.85 -20.56 33.43
N LEU A 417 -11.71 -19.79 34.51
CA LEU A 417 -12.84 -19.23 35.25
C LEU A 417 -13.13 -17.78 34.88
N PHE A 418 -12.31 -17.18 34.02
CA PHE A 418 -12.52 -15.83 33.50
C PHE A 418 -12.95 -15.88 32.03
N SER A 419 -14.08 -15.26 31.71
CA SER A 419 -14.54 -15.08 30.34
C SER A 419 -15.32 -13.78 30.13
N VAL A 420 -15.27 -13.26 28.90
CA VAL A 420 -16.08 -12.12 28.43
C VAL A 420 -16.85 -12.56 27.19
N GLU A 421 -18.17 -12.42 27.23
CA GLU A 421 -19.08 -12.61 26.09
C GLU A 421 -19.55 -11.24 25.59
N GLY A 422 -18.69 -10.57 24.81
CA GLY A 422 -18.88 -9.20 24.37
C GLY A 422 -17.60 -8.59 23.82
N ASN A 423 -17.71 -7.43 23.17
CA ASN A 423 -16.53 -6.70 22.69
C ASN A 423 -15.80 -6.02 23.86
N VAL A 424 -14.49 -5.84 23.73
CA VAL A 424 -13.67 -5.07 24.68
C VAL A 424 -13.06 -3.89 23.95
N THR A 425 -13.44 -2.68 24.33
CA THR A 425 -12.95 -1.44 23.72
C THR A 425 -12.31 -0.56 24.77
N THR A 426 -11.05 -0.18 24.55
CA THR A 426 -10.31 0.72 25.44
C THR A 426 -9.76 1.91 24.64
N HIS A 427 -10.29 3.09 24.93
CA HIS A 427 -9.87 4.39 24.42
C HIS A 427 -8.92 5.04 25.42
N LEU A 428 -7.65 5.19 25.04
CA LEU A 428 -6.68 5.97 25.80
C LEU A 428 -6.51 7.32 25.12
N LEU A 429 -7.11 8.35 25.71
CA LEU A 429 -7.22 9.68 25.10
C LEU A 429 -5.89 10.44 25.13
N GLY A 430 -5.11 10.29 26.19
CA GLY A 430 -3.80 10.93 26.38
C GLY A 430 -3.20 10.67 27.77
N GLY A 431 -1.95 11.10 27.97
CA GLY A 431 -1.28 11.10 29.28
C GLY A 431 -0.36 9.90 29.55
N CYS A 432 0.07 9.77 30.81
CA CYS A 432 1.02 8.73 31.25
C CYS A 432 0.29 7.45 31.68
N VAL A 433 0.37 6.39 30.86
CA VAL A 433 -0.43 5.16 31.04
C VAL A 433 0.35 3.91 31.42
N SER A 434 1.68 3.99 31.38
CA SER A 434 2.58 2.85 31.57
C SER A 434 3.81 3.22 32.41
N GLY A 435 4.33 2.26 33.18
CA GLY A 435 5.62 2.38 33.87
C GLY A 435 6.85 2.42 32.94
N GLY A 436 6.73 2.01 31.67
CA GLY A 436 7.82 1.94 30.70
C GLY A 436 8.12 0.52 30.19
N LEU A 437 9.41 0.16 30.15
CA LEU A 437 9.84 -1.16 29.66
C LEU A 437 9.58 -2.25 30.71
N GLY A 438 8.94 -3.33 30.28
CA GLY A 438 8.69 -4.53 31.09
C GLY A 438 7.28 -5.07 30.89
N ASN A 439 7.15 -6.39 30.98
CA ASN A 439 5.88 -7.08 30.71
C ASN A 439 4.79 -6.68 31.70
N THR A 440 5.13 -6.43 32.97
CA THR A 440 4.19 -5.99 34.00
C THR A 440 3.75 -4.53 33.86
N GLN A 441 4.35 -3.77 32.93
CA GLN A 441 4.07 -2.35 32.69
C GLN A 441 3.42 -2.11 31.32
N SER A 442 3.07 -3.17 30.59
CA SER A 442 2.48 -3.07 29.25
C SER A 442 1.00 -2.68 29.28
N VAL A 443 0.51 -2.15 28.16
CA VAL A 443 -0.92 -1.87 27.94
C VAL A 443 -1.53 -2.98 27.07
N ARG A 444 -2.70 -3.49 27.47
CA ARG A 444 -3.37 -4.62 26.81
C ARG A 444 -4.83 -4.28 26.50
N GLY A 445 -5.27 -4.55 25.28
CA GLY A 445 -6.68 -4.37 24.90
C GLY A 445 -7.64 -5.34 25.60
N ALA A 446 -7.27 -6.62 25.73
CA ALA A 446 -8.05 -7.64 26.40
C ALA A 446 -7.61 -7.84 27.86
N GLY A 447 -6.32 -8.02 28.13
CA GLY A 447 -5.82 -8.31 29.48
C GLY A 447 -4.91 -9.54 29.53
N PHE A 448 -4.72 -10.13 30.70
CA PHE A 448 -3.60 -11.05 30.95
C PHE A 448 -3.87 -12.52 30.57
N ALA A 449 -5.08 -13.03 30.79
CA ALA A 449 -5.45 -14.43 30.56
C ALA A 449 -6.97 -14.61 30.45
N GLY A 450 -7.40 -15.81 30.06
CA GLY A 450 -8.80 -16.21 29.98
C GLY A 450 -9.38 -16.17 28.56
N VAL A 451 -10.70 -16.11 28.44
CA VAL A 451 -11.42 -16.21 27.16
C VAL A 451 -12.17 -14.91 26.85
N ILE A 452 -11.99 -14.37 25.64
CA ILE A 452 -12.79 -13.27 25.09
C ILE A 452 -13.54 -13.80 23.87
N LYS A 453 -14.87 -13.71 23.90
CA LYS A 453 -15.77 -14.04 22.80
C LYS A 453 -16.35 -12.74 22.27
N GLY A 454 -15.59 -12.09 21.40
CA GLY A 454 -15.86 -10.76 20.88
C GLY A 454 -14.59 -10.11 20.33
N ASN A 455 -14.77 -8.97 19.66
CA ASN A 455 -13.66 -8.19 19.12
C ASN A 455 -12.99 -7.37 20.22
N VAL A 456 -11.69 -7.09 20.06
CA VAL A 456 -10.90 -6.28 20.98
C VAL A 456 -10.35 -5.06 20.24
N TYR A 457 -10.55 -3.88 20.82
CA TYR A 457 -10.10 -2.60 20.29
C TYR A 457 -9.27 -1.87 21.34
N LEU A 458 -8.01 -1.58 21.00
CA LEU A 458 -7.14 -0.71 21.78
C LEU A 458 -6.76 0.50 20.93
N ILE A 459 -7.20 1.68 21.36
CA ILE A 459 -7.02 2.93 20.63
C ILE A 459 -6.16 3.86 21.48
N LEU A 460 -5.04 4.34 20.92
CA LEU A 460 -4.01 5.08 21.62
C LEU A 460 -3.85 6.50 21.07
N GLY A 461 -4.13 7.49 21.91
CA GLY A 461 -3.83 8.91 21.69
C GLY A 461 -4.77 9.60 20.72
N GLU A 462 -6.08 9.45 20.95
CA GLU A 462 -7.12 10.11 20.13
C GLU A 462 -7.12 11.63 20.29
N GLU A 463 -6.85 12.12 21.50
CA GLU A 463 -6.77 13.55 21.79
C GLU A 463 -5.30 13.99 21.81
N ASP A 464 -4.52 13.41 22.73
CA ASP A 464 -3.14 13.79 23.03
C ASP A 464 -2.19 12.58 23.07
N LEU A 465 -0.90 12.82 23.30
CA LEU A 465 0.10 11.75 23.29
C LEU A 465 -0.14 10.78 24.45
N VAL A 466 -0.17 9.48 24.14
CA VAL A 466 -0.09 8.42 25.14
C VAL A 466 1.37 7.98 25.32
N TYR A 467 1.87 8.06 26.55
CA TYR A 467 3.29 7.85 26.84
C TYR A 467 3.55 7.10 28.15
N SER A 468 4.83 6.76 28.39
CA SER A 468 5.27 6.05 29.60
C SER A 468 5.86 7.01 30.64
N LYS A 469 5.88 6.58 31.90
CA LYS A 469 6.57 7.25 33.00
C LYS A 469 8.02 7.58 32.66
N ARG A 470 8.74 6.71 31.96
CA ARG A 470 10.13 6.97 31.55
C ARG A 470 10.22 8.21 30.66
N TRP A 471 9.31 8.33 29.70
CA TRP A 471 9.23 9.52 28.85
C TRP A 471 8.81 10.74 29.66
N GLY A 472 7.77 10.63 30.48
CA GLY A 472 7.28 11.74 31.30
C GLY A 472 8.36 12.30 32.24
N THR A 473 9.13 11.43 32.89
CA THR A 473 10.24 11.84 33.75
C THR A 473 11.37 12.49 32.95
N HIS A 474 11.73 11.94 31.78
CA HIS A 474 12.73 12.56 30.92
C HIS A 474 12.27 13.94 30.42
N ALA A 475 11.01 14.05 30.01
CA ALA A 475 10.42 15.30 29.55
C ALA A 475 10.46 16.39 30.65
N GLN A 476 10.10 16.03 31.89
CA GLN A 476 10.22 16.91 33.05
C GLN A 476 11.67 17.33 33.33
N GLN A 477 12.63 16.41 33.24
CA GLN A 477 14.05 16.70 33.44
C GLN A 477 14.64 17.65 32.39
N MET A 478 14.11 17.58 31.17
CA MET A 478 14.56 18.39 30.03
C MET A 478 13.70 19.64 29.82
N GLU A 479 12.73 19.91 30.70
CA GLU A 479 11.81 21.04 30.61
C GLU A 479 11.04 21.11 29.27
N ILE A 480 10.66 19.94 28.73
CA ILE A 480 9.86 19.83 27.50
C ILE A 480 8.42 19.38 27.81
N ASP A 481 7.47 19.78 26.97
CA ASP A 481 6.09 19.28 27.05
C ASP A 481 6.08 17.76 26.80
N PRO A 482 5.61 16.93 27.75
CA PRO A 482 5.55 15.49 27.56
C PRO A 482 4.64 15.06 26.41
N ASN A 483 3.72 15.90 25.94
CA ASN A 483 2.88 15.60 24.78
C ASN A 483 3.57 15.86 23.43
N SER A 484 4.74 16.49 23.43
CA SER A 484 5.50 16.82 22.24
C SER A 484 6.71 15.89 22.07
N LEU A 485 6.80 15.21 20.93
CA LEU A 485 7.94 14.36 20.60
C LEU A 485 9.01 15.16 19.83
N PRO A 486 10.22 15.37 20.41
CA PRO A 486 11.30 16.06 19.72
C PRO A 486 11.93 15.18 18.63
N GLU A 487 12.66 15.78 17.70
CA GLU A 487 13.42 15.08 16.66
C GLU A 487 14.72 14.46 17.24
N ILE A 488 14.56 13.43 18.07
CA ILE A 488 15.66 12.65 18.64
C ILE A 488 15.59 11.21 18.10
N SER A 489 16.75 10.63 17.78
CA SER A 489 16.83 9.23 17.36
C SER A 489 16.57 8.28 18.53
N ASN A 490 15.87 7.17 18.27
CA ASN A 490 15.68 6.06 19.21
C ASN A 490 14.84 6.39 20.47
N LEU A 491 13.99 7.42 20.44
CA LEU A 491 13.03 7.75 21.51
C LEU A 491 12.14 6.57 21.87
N GLY A 492 11.54 5.90 20.88
CA GLY A 492 10.67 4.76 21.08
C GLY A 492 11.39 3.63 21.82
N SER A 493 12.63 3.32 21.41
CA SER A 493 13.42 2.26 22.05
C SER A 493 13.87 2.60 23.48
N SER A 494 14.11 3.89 23.76
CA SER A 494 14.68 4.36 25.03
C SER A 494 13.60 4.59 26.09
N TYR A 495 12.46 5.15 25.68
CA TYR A 495 11.42 5.66 26.56
C TYR A 495 10.01 5.13 26.27
N GLY A 496 9.80 4.46 25.15
CA GLY A 496 8.49 3.89 24.81
C GLY A 496 8.11 2.70 25.69
N PHE A 497 6.81 2.42 25.76
CA PHE A 497 6.26 1.24 26.43
C PHE A 497 5.80 0.18 25.42
N SER A 498 5.36 -0.99 25.91
CA SER A 498 4.82 -2.05 25.04
C SER A 498 3.29 -2.06 25.07
N ALA A 499 2.67 -2.17 23.90
CA ALA A 499 1.23 -2.28 23.73
C ALA A 499 0.86 -3.52 22.90
N SER A 500 -0.25 -4.16 23.25
CA SER A 500 -0.82 -5.29 22.54
C SER A 500 -2.32 -5.09 22.34
N GLY A 501 -2.78 -5.16 21.08
CA GLY A 501 -4.20 -5.06 20.72
C GLY A 501 -5.05 -6.16 21.36
N GLY A 502 -4.51 -7.37 21.45
CA GLY A 502 -5.02 -8.45 22.29
C GLY A 502 -4.54 -8.32 23.73
N GLY A 503 -3.67 -9.22 24.17
CA GLY A 503 -3.11 -9.15 25.53
C GLY A 503 -2.13 -10.29 25.81
N GLY A 504 -2.26 -10.94 26.95
CA GLY A 504 -1.44 -12.09 27.32
C GLY A 504 -0.20 -11.74 28.13
N ASP A 505 0.49 -12.79 28.54
CA ASP A 505 1.73 -12.74 29.29
C ASP A 505 2.89 -13.20 28.41
N SER A 506 3.80 -12.29 28.05
CA SER A 506 5.03 -12.58 27.30
C SER A 506 6.09 -13.33 28.10
N GLN A 507 5.89 -13.54 29.41
CA GLN A 507 6.75 -14.36 30.27
C GLN A 507 6.15 -15.73 30.61
N SER A 508 4.92 -16.02 30.18
CA SER A 508 4.29 -17.30 30.46
C SER A 508 4.99 -18.43 29.70
N ALA A 509 5.32 -19.51 30.41
CA ALA A 509 5.85 -20.73 29.79
C ALA A 509 4.85 -21.41 28.86
N TYR A 510 3.55 -21.14 28.99
CA TYR A 510 2.50 -21.86 28.27
C TYR A 510 2.18 -21.25 26.89
N GLU A 511 2.67 -20.05 26.56
CA GLU A 511 2.41 -19.30 25.29
C GLU A 511 0.92 -19.18 24.85
N ASN A 512 -0.05 -19.75 25.58
CA ASN A 512 -1.44 -19.92 25.16
C ASN A 512 -2.47 -19.62 26.28
N THR A 513 -2.16 -18.70 27.19
CA THR A 513 -2.98 -18.39 28.38
C THR A 513 -4.17 -17.47 28.12
N LEU A 514 -4.26 -16.92 26.91
CA LEU A 514 -5.34 -16.05 26.45
C LEU A 514 -5.97 -16.66 25.19
N PHE A 515 -7.29 -16.60 25.09
CA PHE A 515 -8.04 -17.05 23.92
C PHE A 515 -8.99 -15.94 23.47
N ILE A 516 -8.88 -15.50 22.22
CA ILE A 516 -9.76 -14.48 21.64
C ILE A 516 -10.48 -15.13 20.46
N ASN A 517 -11.81 -15.21 20.53
CA ASN A 517 -12.66 -15.55 19.39
C ASN A 517 -13.28 -14.27 18.84
N GLY A 518 -12.55 -13.62 17.95
CA GLY A 518 -12.82 -12.29 17.43
C GLY A 518 -11.58 -11.63 16.83
N THR A 519 -11.75 -10.41 16.31
CA THR A 519 -10.67 -9.61 15.71
C THR A 519 -10.01 -8.71 16.74
N THR A 520 -8.67 -8.61 16.73
CA THR A 520 -7.92 -7.62 17.51
C THR A 520 -7.58 -6.40 16.66
N ASN A 521 -7.77 -5.21 17.20
CA ASN A 521 -7.45 -3.95 16.52
C ASN A 521 -6.60 -3.07 17.45
N LEU A 522 -5.39 -2.76 17.02
CA LEU A 522 -4.51 -1.77 17.64
C LEU A 522 -4.48 -0.52 16.75
N ILE A 523 -5.05 0.58 17.21
CA ILE A 523 -5.09 1.85 16.48
C ILE A 523 -4.21 2.86 17.22
N ILE A 524 -3.15 3.31 16.57
CA ILE A 524 -2.15 4.22 17.14
C ILE A 524 -2.31 5.58 16.47
N CYS A 525 -3.09 6.44 17.11
CA CYS A 525 -3.28 7.83 16.68
C CYS A 525 -2.06 8.68 17.04
N LYS A 526 -1.67 8.68 18.34
CA LYS A 526 -0.48 9.38 18.85
C LYS A 526 0.06 8.66 20.10
N ALA A 527 1.11 7.85 19.94
CA ALA A 527 1.75 7.21 21.09
C ALA A 527 3.28 7.13 20.96
N LEU A 528 3.97 7.01 22.09
CA LEU A 528 5.39 6.68 22.16
C LEU A 528 5.59 5.22 22.61
N LEU A 529 5.92 4.34 21.66
CA LEU A 529 5.96 2.89 21.88
C LEU A 529 7.35 2.31 21.61
N GLY A 530 7.78 1.41 22.48
CA GLY A 530 8.92 0.53 22.25
C GLY A 530 8.52 -0.66 21.38
N PHE A 531 7.35 -1.24 21.65
CA PHE A 531 6.80 -2.36 20.89
C PHE A 531 5.29 -2.20 20.74
N ALA A 532 4.79 -2.40 19.53
CA ALA A 532 3.37 -2.39 19.20
C ALA A 532 3.00 -3.70 18.51
N TYR A 533 2.14 -4.49 19.14
CA TYR A 533 1.66 -5.78 18.62
C TYR A 533 0.16 -5.70 18.35
N GLY A 534 -0.28 -5.92 17.12
CA GLY A 534 -1.72 -5.97 16.79
C GLY A 534 -2.44 -7.14 17.44
N GLY A 535 -1.74 -8.26 17.57
CA GLY A 535 -2.22 -9.48 18.20
C GLY A 535 -1.94 -9.47 19.70
N SER A 536 -1.58 -10.64 20.24
CA SER A 536 -1.28 -10.85 21.65
C SER A 536 0.22 -11.10 21.90
N PHE A 537 0.67 -10.86 23.13
CA PHE A 537 1.96 -11.34 23.64
C PHE A 537 2.01 -12.86 23.73
N SER A 538 0.89 -13.49 24.05
CA SER A 538 0.67 -14.93 24.07
C SER A 538 -0.82 -15.24 23.92
N GLY A 539 -1.17 -16.45 23.48
CA GLY A 539 -2.56 -16.85 23.30
C GLY A 539 -2.90 -17.45 21.94
N THR A 540 -4.18 -17.78 21.77
CA THR A 540 -4.79 -18.15 20.49
C THR A 540 -5.79 -17.08 20.07
N ILE A 541 -5.76 -16.67 18.80
CA ILE A 541 -6.76 -15.80 18.19
C ILE A 541 -7.46 -16.59 17.08
N ILE A 542 -8.80 -16.68 17.17
CA ILE A 542 -9.68 -17.15 16.10
C ILE A 542 -10.29 -15.89 15.47
N GLY A 543 -9.63 -15.36 14.45
CA GLY A 543 -9.97 -14.07 13.86
C GLY A 543 -8.73 -13.31 13.39
N ASN A 544 -8.95 -12.12 12.84
CA ASN A 544 -7.90 -11.29 12.26
C ASN A 544 -7.18 -10.44 13.32
N SER A 545 -5.99 -9.96 12.97
CA SER A 545 -5.21 -9.00 13.75
C SER A 545 -4.88 -7.79 12.89
N ASN A 546 -5.31 -6.60 13.32
CA ASN A 546 -5.11 -5.36 12.59
C ASN A 546 -4.33 -4.35 13.44
N THR A 547 -3.31 -3.75 12.85
CA THR A 547 -2.57 -2.62 13.44
C THR A 547 -2.59 -1.43 12.49
N GLN A 548 -2.89 -0.25 13.02
CA GLN A 548 -2.89 1.00 12.28
C GLN A 548 -2.00 2.03 12.97
N LEU A 549 -1.09 2.66 12.22
CA LEU A 549 -0.24 3.74 12.70
C LEU A 549 -0.53 5.03 11.92
N HIS A 550 -1.11 6.00 12.61
CA HIS A 550 -1.40 7.33 12.06
C HIS A 550 -0.41 8.40 12.53
N GLY A 551 0.17 8.25 13.73
CA GLY A 551 1.06 9.24 14.32
C GLY A 551 1.83 8.74 15.54
N GLY A 552 2.67 9.61 16.10
CA GLY A 552 3.60 9.25 17.18
C GLY A 552 4.89 8.57 16.68
N GLN A 553 5.55 7.85 17.59
CA GLN A 553 6.84 7.22 17.32
C GLN A 553 6.88 5.82 17.94
N VAL A 554 7.19 4.84 17.11
CA VAL A 554 7.21 3.43 17.47
C VAL A 554 8.57 2.84 17.10
N ASN A 555 9.24 2.18 18.04
CA ASN A 555 10.50 1.52 17.72
C ASN A 555 10.28 0.28 16.85
N ARG A 556 9.35 -0.58 17.27
CA ARG A 556 9.02 -1.84 16.60
C ARG A 556 7.51 -2.04 16.53
N ILE A 557 6.98 -2.25 15.33
CA ILE A 557 5.53 -2.40 15.09
C ILE A 557 5.24 -3.66 14.28
N TYR A 558 4.19 -4.39 14.70
CA TYR A 558 3.78 -5.67 14.16
C TYR A 558 2.27 -5.67 13.88
N GLY A 559 1.86 -6.18 12.72
CA GLY A 559 0.44 -6.43 12.44
C GLY A 559 -0.13 -7.57 13.30
N ALA A 560 0.72 -8.54 13.66
CA ALA A 560 0.36 -9.72 14.46
C ALA A 560 0.84 -9.58 15.91
N GLY A 561 1.10 -10.70 16.59
CA GLY A 561 1.52 -10.78 17.98
C GLY A 561 3.04 -10.69 18.21
N GLY A 562 3.42 -10.88 19.47
CA GLY A 562 4.81 -10.89 19.94
C GLY A 562 5.29 -12.26 20.45
N GLY A 563 4.51 -13.32 20.19
CA GLY A 563 4.61 -14.61 20.88
C GLY A 563 3.28 -15.36 20.99
N CYS A 564 2.28 -15.03 20.15
CA CYS A 564 1.04 -15.79 20.05
C CYS A 564 1.33 -17.24 19.71
N TYR A 565 0.62 -18.14 20.38
CA TYR A 565 0.66 -19.55 20.04
C TYR A 565 0.07 -19.77 18.65
N ARG A 566 -1.12 -19.23 18.34
CA ARG A 566 -1.75 -19.35 17.01
C ARG A 566 -2.62 -18.13 16.70
N ILE A 567 -2.54 -17.63 15.47
CA ILE A 567 -3.51 -16.68 14.90
C ILE A 567 -4.14 -17.38 13.69
N TYR A 568 -5.35 -17.89 13.88
CA TYR A 568 -6.16 -18.51 12.82
C TYR A 568 -6.96 -17.42 12.09
N GLY A 569 -6.24 -16.49 11.48
CA GLY A 569 -6.78 -15.38 10.70
C GLY A 569 -5.65 -14.52 10.16
N ASP A 570 -6.03 -13.51 9.38
CA ASP A 570 -5.08 -12.68 8.66
C ASP A 570 -4.51 -11.59 9.57
N SER A 571 -3.26 -11.22 9.32
CA SER A 571 -2.57 -10.10 9.95
C SER A 571 -2.46 -8.93 8.97
N ARG A 572 -2.81 -7.72 9.42
CA ARG A 572 -2.71 -6.51 8.61
C ARG A 572 -2.02 -5.37 9.36
N LEU A 573 -1.05 -4.74 8.71
CA LEU A 573 -0.41 -3.50 9.15
C LEU A 573 -0.74 -2.36 8.19
N GLU A 574 -1.28 -1.26 8.69
CA GLU A 574 -1.48 -0.04 7.93
C GLU A 574 -0.68 1.11 8.54
N VAL A 575 0.09 1.83 7.70
CA VAL A 575 0.86 2.99 8.14
C VAL A 575 0.55 4.18 7.25
N THR A 576 -0.13 5.17 7.82
CA THR A 576 -0.48 6.43 7.14
C THR A 576 0.37 7.61 7.64
N GLY A 577 1.05 7.46 8.78
CA GLY A 577 1.88 8.50 9.39
C GLY A 577 2.75 7.99 10.54
N GLY A 578 3.33 8.91 11.32
CA GLY A 578 4.23 8.56 12.44
C GLY A 578 5.65 8.18 12.01
N LYS A 579 6.47 7.77 13.00
CA LYS A 579 7.89 7.39 12.81
C LYS A 579 8.16 5.99 13.33
N VAL A 580 8.81 5.15 12.51
CA VAL A 580 9.25 3.78 12.85
C VAL A 580 10.77 3.70 12.94
N GLU A 581 11.33 3.32 14.10
CA GLU A 581 12.78 3.43 14.34
C GLU A 581 13.62 2.23 13.91
N SER A 582 13.08 1.01 14.10
CA SER A 582 13.83 -0.24 13.91
C SER A 582 13.13 -1.18 12.94
N ILE A 583 11.85 -1.48 13.15
CA ILE A 583 11.13 -2.42 12.26
C ILE A 583 9.64 -2.12 12.19
N ALA A 584 9.09 -2.25 10.98
CA ALA A 584 7.68 -2.44 10.72
C ALA A 584 7.51 -3.79 10.02
N ALA A 585 6.71 -4.67 10.60
CA ALA A 585 6.42 -5.98 10.03
C ALA A 585 4.92 -6.22 9.99
N ALA A 586 4.41 -6.68 8.84
CA ALA A 586 3.01 -7.08 8.75
C ALA A 586 2.70 -8.31 9.62
N GLY A 587 3.68 -9.22 9.76
CA GLY A 587 3.61 -10.41 10.57
C GLY A 587 3.98 -10.15 12.04
N SER A 588 4.80 -11.02 12.61
CA SER A 588 5.13 -11.05 14.04
C SER A 588 6.63 -11.16 14.30
N THR A 589 7.01 -11.07 15.57
CA THR A 589 8.35 -11.45 16.02
C THR A 589 8.50 -12.96 16.18
N GLN A 590 7.53 -13.60 16.82
CA GLN A 590 7.70 -14.94 17.41
C GLN A 590 6.45 -15.81 17.32
N ASP A 591 5.36 -15.35 16.70
CA ASP A 591 4.12 -16.14 16.68
C ASP A 591 4.36 -17.47 15.95
N ARG A 592 3.81 -18.57 16.45
CA ARG A 592 4.12 -19.89 15.86
C ARG A 592 3.43 -20.11 14.52
N GLN A 593 2.22 -19.58 14.34
CA GLN A 593 1.47 -19.70 13.09
C GLN A 593 0.51 -18.53 12.92
N ILE A 594 0.52 -17.96 11.71
CA ILE A 594 -0.37 -16.90 11.22
C ILE A 594 -0.90 -17.32 9.85
N ALA A 595 -2.10 -16.90 9.44
CA ALA A 595 -2.63 -17.14 8.10
C ALA A 595 -1.97 -16.21 7.06
N ASN A 596 -2.72 -15.34 6.37
CA ASN A 596 -2.13 -14.37 5.46
C ASN A 596 -1.62 -13.14 6.22
N VAL A 597 -0.68 -12.44 5.60
CA VAL A 597 -0.02 -11.28 6.19
C VAL A 597 0.02 -10.17 5.16
N SER A 598 -0.44 -8.98 5.50
CA SER A 598 -0.44 -7.85 4.58
C SER A 598 0.00 -6.53 5.21
N ALA A 599 0.64 -5.66 4.42
CA ALA A 599 0.85 -4.27 4.79
C ALA A 599 0.43 -3.29 3.69
N ALA A 600 -0.13 -2.16 4.12
CA ALA A 600 -0.40 -1.00 3.29
C ALA A 600 0.31 0.23 3.87
N ILE A 601 1.30 0.76 3.15
CA ILE A 601 2.10 1.92 3.58
C ILE A 601 1.79 3.10 2.65
N SER A 602 1.11 4.11 3.16
CA SER A 602 0.76 5.33 2.42
C SER A 602 1.48 6.59 2.95
N GLY A 603 2.09 6.51 4.14
CA GLY A 603 2.83 7.62 4.74
C GLY A 603 3.78 7.18 5.86
N GLY A 604 4.31 8.16 6.60
CA GLY A 604 5.23 7.95 7.73
C GLY A 604 6.73 8.02 7.37
N GLU A 605 7.56 8.00 8.42
CA GLU A 605 9.03 7.97 8.32
C GLU A 605 9.57 6.65 8.89
N PHE A 606 10.40 5.96 8.11
CA PHE A 606 11.02 4.69 8.48
C PHE A 606 12.52 4.88 8.60
N LEU A 607 13.05 4.82 9.82
CA LEU A 607 14.49 4.75 10.07
C LEU A 607 15.01 3.31 10.02
N GLY A 608 14.10 2.34 10.14
CA GLY A 608 14.38 0.92 10.21
C GLY A 608 13.98 0.15 8.95
N VAL A 609 13.63 -1.12 9.15
CA VAL A 609 13.30 -2.08 8.10
C VAL A 609 11.78 -2.23 7.95
N LEU A 610 11.29 -2.39 6.72
CA LEU A 610 9.97 -2.92 6.42
C LEU A 610 10.09 -4.37 5.99
N ALA A 611 9.36 -5.28 6.65
CA ALA A 611 9.42 -6.71 6.36
C ALA A 611 8.02 -7.34 6.27
N GLY A 612 7.92 -8.48 5.59
CA GLY A 612 6.73 -9.33 5.64
C GLY A 612 6.48 -9.81 7.06
N SER A 613 7.55 -10.29 7.71
CA SER A 613 7.57 -10.63 9.13
C SER A 613 8.99 -10.44 9.70
N GLU A 614 9.15 -10.34 11.02
CA GLU A 614 10.49 -10.28 11.60
C GLU A 614 11.09 -11.67 11.79
N GLY A 615 10.37 -12.53 12.52
CA GLY A 615 10.77 -13.90 12.85
C GLY A 615 12.10 -13.99 13.61
N THR A 616 12.08 -14.35 14.89
CA THR A 616 13.30 -14.49 15.73
C THR A 616 13.59 -15.92 16.17
N ARG A 617 12.85 -16.90 15.64
CA ARG A 617 13.05 -18.33 15.87
C ARG A 617 12.59 -19.12 14.65
N SER A 618 13.22 -20.26 14.36
CA SER A 618 12.94 -20.99 13.11
C SER A 618 11.50 -21.46 12.97
N ASN A 619 10.76 -21.75 14.05
CA ASN A 619 9.35 -22.14 14.00
C ASN A 619 8.33 -21.02 14.10
N HIS A 620 8.73 -19.82 13.70
CA HIS A 620 7.81 -18.80 13.24
C HIS A 620 7.28 -19.15 11.84
N LEU A 621 5.96 -19.32 11.67
CA LEU A 621 5.33 -19.69 10.40
C LEU A 621 4.26 -18.67 9.98
N VAL A 622 4.40 -18.17 8.75
CA VAL A 622 3.31 -17.57 7.98
C VAL A 622 2.79 -18.64 7.03
N ASP A 623 1.61 -19.18 7.30
CA ASP A 623 1.03 -20.30 6.59
C ASP A 623 0.41 -19.87 5.24
N GLY A 624 -0.07 -18.62 5.19
CA GLY A 624 -0.66 -18.01 3.99
C GLY A 624 0.32 -17.18 3.17
N ASN A 625 -0.24 -16.27 2.37
CA ASN A 625 0.49 -15.35 1.50
C ASN A 625 0.98 -14.12 2.28
N VAL A 626 2.04 -13.49 1.78
CA VAL A 626 2.49 -12.17 2.20
C VAL A 626 2.27 -11.16 1.08
N GLU A 627 1.56 -10.05 1.36
CA GLU A 627 1.38 -8.95 0.42
C GLU A 627 1.75 -7.59 1.06
N LEU A 628 2.81 -6.95 0.59
CA LEU A 628 3.21 -5.63 1.04
C LEU A 628 3.05 -4.62 -0.10
N VAL A 629 2.26 -3.59 0.13
CA VAL A 629 2.01 -2.53 -0.85
C VAL A 629 2.43 -1.18 -0.26
N VAL A 630 3.41 -0.54 -0.89
CA VAL A 630 3.99 0.73 -0.47
C VAL A 630 3.66 1.79 -1.51
N HIS A 631 2.70 2.66 -1.21
CA HIS A 631 2.30 3.80 -2.05
C HIS A 631 2.94 5.13 -1.61
N GLY A 632 3.54 5.18 -0.42
CA GLY A 632 4.14 6.39 0.15
C GLY A 632 5.07 6.12 1.33
N GLY A 633 5.52 7.19 1.98
CA GLY A 633 6.45 7.16 3.10
C GLY A 633 7.91 7.48 2.73
N SER A 634 8.72 7.77 3.76
CA SER A 634 10.15 8.11 3.63
C SER A 634 11.03 7.10 4.36
N PHE A 635 11.80 6.31 3.62
CA PHE A 635 12.70 5.29 4.15
C PHE A 635 14.14 5.82 4.18
N LYS A 636 14.71 5.90 5.38
CA LYS A 636 16.10 6.27 5.61
C LYS A 636 17.00 5.04 5.56
N LYS A 637 18.26 5.25 5.18
CA LYS A 637 19.26 4.18 5.16
C LYS A 637 19.91 4.03 6.54
N LYS A 638 19.77 2.83 7.13
CA LYS A 638 20.45 2.42 8.35
C LYS A 638 21.41 1.27 8.02
N GLY A 639 22.70 1.58 7.90
CA GLY A 639 23.75 0.60 7.54
C GLY A 639 23.70 0.15 6.08
N THR A 640 24.17 -1.09 5.83
CA THR A 640 24.28 -1.70 4.49
C THR A 640 23.34 -2.90 4.28
N GLY A 641 22.43 -3.16 5.23
CA GLY A 641 21.47 -4.28 5.16
C GLY A 641 20.30 -4.02 4.21
N THR A 642 19.38 -4.98 4.09
CA THR A 642 18.12 -4.84 3.34
C THR A 642 17.13 -3.95 4.10
N GLN A 643 16.62 -2.88 3.49
CA GLN A 643 15.67 -1.94 4.12
C GLN A 643 14.21 -2.36 3.92
N ILE A 644 13.87 -2.94 2.78
CA ILE A 644 12.50 -3.39 2.47
C ILE A 644 12.57 -4.83 1.98
N MET A 645 11.75 -5.70 2.56
CA MET A 645 11.66 -7.09 2.13
C MET A 645 10.24 -7.66 2.19
N GLY A 646 9.85 -8.44 1.19
CA GLY A 646 8.59 -9.20 1.25
C GLY A 646 8.68 -10.43 2.17
N GLY A 647 9.89 -10.95 2.40
CA GLY A 647 10.14 -12.13 3.23
C GLY A 647 10.25 -11.85 4.74
N ILE A 648 10.79 -12.83 5.45
CA ILE A 648 11.08 -12.76 6.89
C ILE A 648 12.46 -12.15 7.11
N GLN A 649 12.62 -11.25 8.08
CA GLN A 649 13.89 -10.57 8.34
C GLN A 649 14.99 -11.47 8.90
N ASN A 650 14.70 -12.32 9.90
CA ASN A 650 15.73 -13.17 10.50
C ASN A 650 15.47 -14.66 10.24
N GLU A 651 14.54 -15.29 10.95
CA GLU A 651 14.30 -16.74 10.90
C GLU A 651 12.81 -17.07 10.87
N GLY A 652 12.44 -18.17 10.20
CA GLY A 652 11.05 -18.60 10.07
C GLY A 652 10.73 -19.15 8.69
N MET A 653 9.44 -19.36 8.43
CA MET A 653 8.95 -19.79 7.12
C MET A 653 7.73 -19.00 6.66
N ILE A 654 7.72 -18.58 5.39
CA ILE A 654 6.49 -18.23 4.67
C ILE A 654 6.16 -19.39 3.73
N ARG A 655 4.94 -19.93 3.80
CA ARG A 655 4.50 -21.06 2.96
C ARG A 655 3.79 -20.63 1.68
N GLY A 656 3.11 -19.48 1.68
CA GLY A 656 2.38 -18.94 0.53
C GLY A 656 3.23 -18.16 -0.47
N GLU A 657 2.56 -17.41 -1.33
CA GLU A 657 3.18 -16.45 -2.25
C GLU A 657 3.69 -15.22 -1.50
N VAL A 658 4.71 -14.57 -2.05
CA VAL A 658 5.19 -13.26 -1.56
C VAL A 658 5.06 -12.22 -2.65
N ILE A 659 4.34 -11.15 -2.35
CA ILE A 659 4.07 -10.03 -3.25
C ILE A 659 4.57 -8.76 -2.58
N LEU A 660 5.53 -8.09 -3.21
CA LEU A 660 6.03 -6.78 -2.77
C LEU A 660 5.84 -5.76 -3.91
N LYS A 661 5.07 -4.71 -3.65
CA LYS A 661 4.81 -3.62 -4.60
C LYS A 661 5.26 -2.29 -4.02
N LEU A 662 6.11 -1.58 -4.75
CA LEU A 662 6.51 -0.20 -4.48
C LEU A 662 5.95 0.67 -5.61
N LEU A 663 4.99 1.51 -5.26
CA LEU A 663 4.17 2.29 -6.17
C LEU A 663 4.24 3.79 -5.83
N ASP A 664 3.87 4.63 -6.79
CA ASP A 664 3.57 6.05 -6.58
C ASP A 664 4.72 6.86 -5.92
N SER A 665 4.48 7.36 -4.70
CA SER A 665 5.20 8.47 -4.06
C SER A 665 6.25 8.03 -3.04
N VAL A 666 6.69 6.78 -3.08
CA VAL A 666 7.72 6.25 -2.18
C VAL A 666 9.02 7.07 -2.27
N LYS A 667 9.65 7.36 -1.12
CA LYS A 667 10.96 8.02 -1.02
C LYS A 667 11.95 7.09 -0.34
N LEU A 668 13.04 6.76 -1.02
CA LEU A 668 14.11 5.92 -0.48
C LEU A 668 15.41 6.73 -0.40
N ALA A 669 16.20 6.51 0.65
CA ALA A 669 17.54 7.06 0.73
C ALA A 669 18.46 6.45 -0.35
N PRO A 670 19.47 7.19 -0.86
CA PRO A 670 20.41 6.67 -1.85
C PRO A 670 21.13 5.39 -1.40
N GLY A 671 21.28 4.44 -2.32
CA GLY A 671 21.92 3.16 -2.04
C GLY A 671 21.09 2.23 -1.14
N SER A 672 19.77 2.39 -1.11
CA SER A 672 18.88 1.48 -0.40
C SER A 672 18.83 0.11 -1.10
N GLN A 673 18.69 -0.94 -0.30
CA GLN A 673 18.61 -2.31 -0.78
C GLN A 673 17.24 -2.90 -0.49
N ILE A 674 16.64 -3.51 -1.51
CA ILE A 674 15.32 -4.14 -1.48
C ILE A 674 15.48 -5.63 -1.79
N SER A 675 14.71 -6.48 -1.12
CA SER A 675 14.58 -7.89 -1.48
C SER A 675 13.13 -8.29 -1.68
N ALA A 676 12.78 -8.93 -2.80
CA ALA A 676 11.39 -9.36 -3.01
C ALA A 676 10.99 -10.46 -2.02
N GLY A 677 11.86 -11.45 -1.83
CA GLY A 677 11.73 -12.53 -0.86
C GLY A 677 12.60 -12.31 0.37
N ARG A 678 13.54 -13.24 0.60
CA ARG A 678 14.40 -13.25 1.79
C ARG A 678 15.47 -12.17 1.76
N PRO A 679 15.90 -11.60 2.90
CA PRO A 679 16.95 -10.59 2.94
C PRO A 679 18.29 -11.13 2.43
N LYS A 680 19.20 -10.22 2.07
CA LYS A 680 20.53 -10.61 1.58
C LYS A 680 21.32 -11.36 2.65
N ASN A 681 21.92 -12.48 2.25
CA ASN A 681 22.64 -13.42 3.10
C ASN A 681 21.75 -14.12 4.15
N ALA A 682 20.47 -14.37 3.83
CA ALA A 682 19.59 -15.13 4.70
C ALA A 682 20.11 -16.55 4.96
N SER A 683 20.04 -17.00 6.22
CA SER A 683 20.47 -18.34 6.66
C SER A 683 19.49 -19.44 6.23
N SER A 684 19.86 -20.70 6.41
CA SER A 684 18.97 -21.87 6.18
C SER A 684 17.74 -21.91 7.10
N ALA A 685 17.75 -21.19 8.22
CA ALA A 685 16.59 -21.05 9.11
C ALA A 685 15.52 -20.07 8.55
N ASN A 686 15.81 -19.38 7.45
CA ASN A 686 14.88 -18.48 6.76
C ASN A 686 14.38 -19.15 5.47
N LYS A 687 13.15 -19.68 5.53
CA LYS A 687 12.54 -20.47 4.46
C LYS A 687 11.43 -19.69 3.76
N LEU A 688 11.32 -19.88 2.45
CA LEU A 688 10.36 -19.16 1.61
C LEU A 688 9.68 -20.12 0.63
N GLY A 689 8.35 -20.04 0.59
CA GLY A 689 7.46 -20.72 -0.35
C GLY A 689 7.21 -22.19 -0.05
N ALA A 690 6.38 -22.77 -0.91
CA ALA A 690 6.17 -24.20 -1.12
C ALA A 690 6.17 -24.45 -2.64
N VAL A 691 6.29 -25.71 -3.07
CA VAL A 691 6.30 -26.06 -4.51
C VAL A 691 5.11 -25.39 -5.23
N GLY A 692 5.39 -24.65 -6.31
CA GLY A 692 4.37 -23.94 -7.09
C GLY A 692 4.01 -22.54 -6.57
N LYS A 693 4.68 -22.03 -5.53
CA LYS A 693 4.50 -20.66 -5.03
C LYS A 693 5.54 -19.71 -5.63
N GLN A 694 5.12 -18.46 -5.83
CA GLN A 694 5.89 -17.44 -6.53
C GLN A 694 6.31 -16.30 -5.61
N VAL A 695 7.43 -15.66 -5.95
CA VAL A 695 7.88 -14.37 -5.41
C VAL A 695 7.68 -13.31 -6.50
N LYS A 696 6.89 -12.28 -6.21
CA LYS A 696 6.56 -11.20 -7.13
C LYS A 696 7.03 -9.87 -6.57
N PHE A 697 7.78 -9.14 -7.38
CA PHE A 697 8.19 -7.77 -7.10
C PHE A 697 7.75 -6.84 -8.21
N GLU A 698 7.20 -5.69 -7.82
CA GLU A 698 6.85 -4.61 -8.74
C GLU A 698 7.38 -3.29 -8.18
N LEU A 699 8.20 -2.60 -8.97
CA LEU A 699 8.58 -1.22 -8.73
C LEU A 699 8.02 -0.37 -9.87
N ASP A 700 7.01 0.44 -9.59
CA ASP A 700 6.38 1.34 -10.57
C ASP A 700 6.31 2.76 -9.99
N THR A 701 7.24 3.63 -10.42
CA THR A 701 7.33 5.00 -9.88
C THR A 701 8.03 5.96 -10.82
N GLU A 702 7.51 7.19 -10.87
CA GLU A 702 8.17 8.32 -11.54
C GLU A 702 9.16 9.06 -10.63
N ASN A 703 9.19 8.76 -9.33
CA ASN A 703 10.13 9.38 -8.40
C ASN A 703 11.57 8.97 -8.72
N HIS A 704 12.48 9.92 -8.54
CA HIS A 704 13.91 9.67 -8.68
C HIS A 704 14.44 8.92 -7.45
N LEU A 705 14.81 7.65 -7.63
CA LEU A 705 15.49 6.82 -6.65
C LEU A 705 16.93 6.57 -7.10
N SER A 706 17.88 6.67 -6.18
CA SER A 706 19.31 6.65 -6.53
C SER A 706 20.02 5.41 -5.98
N ASP A 707 20.80 4.79 -6.86
CA ASP A 707 21.75 3.71 -6.60
C ASP A 707 21.11 2.47 -5.95
N LEU A 708 19.87 2.16 -6.33
CA LEU A 708 19.12 1.06 -5.73
C LEU A 708 19.74 -0.31 -6.05
N ALA A 709 19.69 -1.20 -5.06
CA ALA A 709 19.99 -2.61 -5.24
C ALA A 709 18.72 -3.44 -5.00
N VAL A 710 18.24 -4.15 -6.03
CA VAL A 710 17.06 -5.03 -5.95
C VAL A 710 17.50 -6.47 -6.13
N ILE A 711 17.08 -7.32 -5.18
CA ILE A 711 17.35 -8.75 -5.19
C ILE A 711 16.00 -9.49 -5.17
N GLY A 712 15.80 -10.50 -6.00
CA GLY A 712 14.58 -11.31 -5.94
C GLY A 712 14.56 -12.21 -4.70
N ASP A 713 15.61 -13.00 -4.46
CA ASP A 713 15.80 -13.76 -3.22
C ASP A 713 17.24 -13.66 -2.72
N GLY A 714 17.41 -13.24 -1.47
CA GLY A 714 18.70 -13.00 -0.84
C GLY A 714 19.31 -14.19 -0.08
N GLY A 715 18.73 -15.39 -0.10
CA GLY A 715 19.30 -16.53 0.61
C GLY A 715 20.49 -17.18 -0.11
N ILE A 716 21.38 -17.77 0.68
CA ILE A 716 22.66 -18.32 0.21
C ILE A 716 22.67 -19.86 0.14
N GLU A 717 21.68 -20.52 0.73
CA GLU A 717 21.52 -21.98 0.71
C GLU A 717 20.41 -22.41 -0.26
N THR A 718 20.78 -23.28 -1.19
CA THR A 718 19.90 -23.72 -2.28
C THR A 718 19.09 -24.98 -2.01
N ARG A 719 19.37 -25.69 -0.91
CA ARG A 719 18.63 -26.91 -0.54
C ARG A 719 17.26 -26.60 0.08
N ASP A 720 17.10 -25.40 0.63
CA ASP A 720 15.94 -24.97 1.42
C ASP A 720 15.03 -23.98 0.68
N LEU A 721 15.25 -23.81 -0.63
CA LEU A 721 14.45 -22.94 -1.50
C LEU A 721 13.24 -23.71 -2.05
N PHE A 722 12.03 -23.33 -1.62
CA PHE A 722 10.80 -24.02 -2.01
C PHE A 722 9.93 -23.27 -3.05
N SER A 723 10.32 -22.06 -3.49
CA SER A 723 9.58 -21.29 -4.52
C SER A 723 9.96 -21.74 -5.93
N SER A 724 9.01 -22.02 -6.82
CA SER A 724 9.35 -22.46 -8.19
C SER A 724 9.77 -21.31 -9.12
N GLU A 725 9.38 -20.07 -8.82
CA GLU A 725 9.49 -18.96 -9.78
C GLU A 725 9.60 -17.59 -9.09
N ILE A 726 10.50 -16.73 -9.58
CA ILE A 726 10.63 -15.33 -9.15
C ILE A 726 10.38 -14.40 -10.33
N ASN A 727 9.49 -13.42 -10.13
CA ASN A 727 9.12 -12.41 -11.11
C ASN A 727 9.45 -11.03 -10.58
N LEU A 728 10.38 -10.33 -11.23
CA LEU A 728 10.76 -8.95 -10.89
C LEU A 728 10.34 -8.02 -12.03
N ARG A 729 9.48 -7.03 -11.75
CA ARG A 729 9.04 -6.01 -12.71
C ARG A 729 9.52 -4.63 -12.29
N ILE A 730 10.23 -3.93 -13.19
CA ILE A 730 10.79 -2.60 -12.94
C ILE A 730 10.30 -1.59 -13.98
N ASN A 731 9.61 -0.56 -13.52
CA ASN A 731 9.20 0.62 -14.29
C ASN A 731 9.54 1.89 -13.48
N ALA A 732 10.78 2.37 -13.60
CA ALA A 732 11.27 3.51 -12.84
C ALA A 732 12.15 4.45 -13.71
N PRO A 733 11.56 5.15 -14.70
CA PRO A 733 12.30 5.84 -15.77
C PRO A 733 13.31 6.89 -15.29
N ASN A 734 13.13 7.43 -14.09
CA ASN A 734 14.00 8.45 -13.49
C ASN A 734 14.97 7.90 -12.45
N SER A 735 15.02 6.57 -12.22
CA SER A 735 15.81 5.97 -11.15
C SER A 735 17.10 5.30 -11.65
N THR A 736 18.12 5.29 -10.80
CA THR A 736 19.39 4.58 -11.03
C THR A 736 19.50 3.34 -10.14
N PHE A 737 20.07 2.27 -10.70
CA PHE A 737 20.24 0.99 -10.02
C PHE A 737 21.70 0.58 -10.04
N SER A 738 22.25 0.26 -8.86
CA SER A 738 23.58 -0.35 -8.73
C SER A 738 23.54 -1.86 -9.03
N LEU A 739 22.41 -2.51 -8.73
CA LEU A 739 22.25 -3.95 -8.95
C LEU A 739 20.79 -4.34 -9.14
N LEU A 740 20.51 -5.12 -10.18
CA LEU A 740 19.31 -5.94 -10.30
C LEU A 740 19.73 -7.40 -10.35
N GLN A 741 19.31 -8.20 -9.36
CA GLN A 741 19.71 -9.60 -9.27
C GLN A 741 18.51 -10.50 -9.01
N GLY A 742 18.37 -11.58 -9.78
CA GLY A 742 17.31 -12.57 -9.56
C GLY A 742 17.43 -13.26 -8.19
N MET A 743 18.56 -13.93 -7.93
CA MET A 743 18.80 -14.61 -6.65
C MET A 743 20.27 -14.52 -6.23
N LEU A 744 20.57 -14.48 -4.93
CA LEU A 744 21.96 -14.65 -4.49
C LEU A 744 22.49 -16.07 -4.72
N LYS A 745 21.61 -17.08 -4.68
CA LYS A 745 21.96 -18.46 -5.00
C LYS A 745 20.77 -19.22 -5.60
N ASN A 746 20.93 -19.73 -6.82
CA ASN A 746 20.00 -20.59 -7.56
C ASN A 746 20.68 -21.91 -7.99
N THR A 747 22.01 -21.89 -8.13
CA THR A 747 22.78 -23.06 -8.60
C THR A 747 23.02 -24.08 -7.49
N TYR A 748 22.64 -25.34 -7.72
CA TYR A 748 22.89 -26.45 -6.79
C TYR A 748 23.07 -27.80 -7.45
N ALA A 749 24.15 -28.49 -7.08
CA ALA A 749 24.55 -29.78 -7.66
C ALA A 749 24.69 -29.74 -9.20
N GLY A 750 25.25 -28.65 -9.73
CA GLY A 750 25.54 -28.51 -11.16
C GLY A 750 24.33 -28.20 -12.04
N LYS A 751 23.25 -27.65 -11.48
CA LYS A 751 22.07 -27.19 -12.23
C LYS A 751 21.39 -26.00 -11.55
N LEU A 752 20.62 -25.24 -12.33
CA LEU A 752 19.66 -24.24 -11.88
C LEU A 752 18.44 -24.92 -11.25
N ARG A 753 17.82 -24.25 -10.27
CA ARG A 753 16.72 -24.83 -9.48
C ARG A 753 15.39 -24.11 -9.66
N HIS A 754 15.43 -22.82 -9.98
CA HIS A 754 14.25 -21.96 -10.00
C HIS A 754 14.20 -21.13 -11.27
N ASP A 755 12.98 -20.96 -11.78
CA ASP A 755 12.70 -20.09 -12.90
C ASP A 755 12.75 -18.63 -12.44
N LEU A 756 13.35 -17.77 -13.27
CA LEU A 756 13.54 -16.35 -12.96
C LEU A 756 13.12 -15.52 -14.16
N THR A 757 12.31 -14.50 -13.93
CA THR A 757 11.94 -13.50 -14.94
C THR A 757 12.24 -12.11 -14.40
N LEU A 758 13.10 -11.39 -15.12
CA LEU A 758 13.39 -9.98 -14.88
C LEU A 758 12.79 -9.15 -16.02
N ASP A 759 11.69 -8.46 -15.74
CA ASP A 759 10.97 -7.61 -16.68
C ASP A 759 11.27 -6.12 -16.41
N ILE A 760 12.13 -5.53 -17.22
CA ILE A 760 12.62 -4.15 -17.06
C ILE A 760 12.03 -3.29 -18.17
N GLN A 761 11.04 -2.49 -17.79
CA GLN A 761 10.28 -1.63 -18.68
C GLN A 761 10.95 -0.26 -18.88
N ALA A 762 11.46 0.33 -17.79
CA ALA A 762 12.17 1.62 -17.80
C ALA A 762 13.11 1.80 -16.60
N ALA A 763 14.28 2.42 -16.84
CA ALA A 763 15.22 2.92 -15.84
C ALA A 763 16.08 4.04 -16.45
N ALA A 764 16.70 4.89 -15.62
CA ALA A 764 17.65 5.91 -16.10
C ALA A 764 19.04 5.31 -16.39
N LEU A 765 19.54 4.49 -15.46
CA LEU A 765 20.81 3.77 -15.56
C LEU A 765 20.76 2.52 -14.69
N ILE A 766 21.29 1.40 -15.19
CA ILE A 766 21.51 0.18 -14.41
C ILE A 766 22.99 -0.20 -14.53
N GLU A 767 23.72 -0.26 -13.42
CA GLU A 767 25.12 -0.68 -13.44
C GLU A 767 25.23 -2.16 -13.79
N THR A 768 24.61 -3.04 -13.00
CA THR A 768 24.72 -4.50 -13.20
C THR A 768 23.37 -5.19 -13.15
N ILE A 769 23.12 -6.07 -14.12
CA ILE A 769 22.06 -7.09 -14.08
C ILE A 769 22.70 -8.47 -13.94
N ILE A 770 22.27 -9.24 -12.94
CA ILE A 770 22.60 -10.66 -12.79
C ILE A 770 21.28 -11.44 -12.88
N GLY A 771 21.03 -12.11 -14.01
CA GLY A 771 19.74 -12.78 -14.25
C GLY A 771 19.40 -13.81 -13.18
N SER A 772 20.42 -14.52 -12.68
CA SER A 772 20.30 -15.47 -11.58
C SER A 772 21.23 -15.14 -10.42
N ASP A 773 22.26 -15.96 -10.19
CA ASP A 773 23.23 -15.80 -9.11
C ASP A 773 24.64 -15.51 -9.65
N ALA A 774 25.61 -15.28 -8.76
CA ALA A 774 27.00 -14.99 -9.13
C ALA A 774 27.77 -16.22 -9.67
N THR A 775 27.17 -17.41 -9.67
CA THR A 775 27.77 -18.61 -10.26
C THR A 775 27.73 -18.47 -11.78
N THR A 776 28.88 -18.57 -12.43
CA THR A 776 28.95 -18.48 -13.89
C THR A 776 28.16 -19.62 -14.56
N PHE A 777 27.29 -19.26 -15.50
CA PHE A 777 26.58 -20.23 -16.33
C PHE A 777 27.52 -20.86 -17.36
N SER A 778 27.43 -22.17 -17.56
CA SER A 778 28.20 -22.90 -18.58
C SER A 778 27.29 -23.89 -19.32
N ASN A 779 27.73 -24.38 -20.48
CA ASN A 779 27.05 -25.39 -21.29
C ASN A 779 26.57 -26.55 -20.41
N ARG A 780 27.48 -27.12 -19.61
CA ARG A 780 27.19 -28.23 -18.70
C ARG A 780 26.16 -27.86 -17.64
N LEU A 781 26.20 -26.64 -17.09
CA LEU A 781 25.24 -26.22 -16.07
C LEU A 781 23.83 -26.14 -16.67
N VAL A 782 23.70 -25.45 -17.80
CA VAL A 782 22.39 -25.17 -18.41
C VAL A 782 21.80 -26.43 -19.04
N GLU A 783 22.60 -27.29 -19.67
CA GLU A 783 22.14 -28.58 -20.20
C GLU A 783 21.55 -29.50 -19.10
N ASN A 784 22.09 -29.43 -17.88
CA ASN A 784 21.59 -30.19 -16.72
C ASN A 784 20.40 -29.52 -16.01
N SER A 785 19.91 -28.39 -16.51
CA SER A 785 18.87 -27.58 -15.89
C SER A 785 17.56 -27.65 -16.68
N THR A 786 16.43 -27.71 -15.97
CA THR A 786 15.09 -27.51 -16.56
C THR A 786 14.54 -26.11 -16.30
N ALA A 787 15.17 -25.38 -15.38
CA ALA A 787 14.79 -24.02 -15.02
C ALA A 787 15.40 -23.01 -16.00
N GLU A 788 14.66 -21.94 -16.27
CA GLU A 788 15.02 -20.88 -17.19
C GLU A 788 15.21 -19.54 -16.46
N VAL A 789 16.13 -18.73 -16.99
CA VAL A 789 16.43 -17.38 -16.52
C VAL A 789 16.23 -16.44 -17.70
N ASP A 790 15.10 -15.74 -17.65
CA ASP A 790 14.62 -14.87 -18.71
C ASP A 790 14.72 -13.40 -18.32
N ILE A 791 15.28 -12.58 -19.22
CA ILE A 791 15.44 -11.14 -19.03
C ILE A 791 14.71 -10.43 -20.17
N HIS A 792 13.68 -9.67 -19.84
CA HIS A 792 12.94 -8.84 -20.77
C HIS A 792 13.30 -7.36 -20.59
N LEU A 793 13.70 -6.72 -21.69
CA LEU A 793 14.04 -5.31 -21.73
C LEU A 793 13.10 -4.57 -22.69
N GLY A 794 12.09 -3.87 -22.14
CA GLY A 794 11.35 -2.82 -22.84
C GLY A 794 9.86 -2.62 -22.51
N ALA A 795 9.47 -1.36 -22.24
CA ALA A 795 8.40 -0.61 -22.96
C ALA A 795 8.49 0.94 -22.77
N ALA A 796 9.68 1.55 -22.84
CA ALA A 796 9.83 3.02 -22.78
C ALA A 796 10.11 3.66 -24.15
N LYS A 797 9.57 4.85 -24.44
CA LYS A 797 9.97 5.67 -25.63
C LYS A 797 11.45 6.13 -25.59
N LYS A 798 12.14 5.94 -24.45
CA LYS A 798 13.49 6.42 -24.15
C LYS A 798 14.47 5.25 -24.08
N GLU A 799 15.72 5.51 -24.47
CA GLU A 799 16.80 4.52 -24.45
C GLU A 799 17.16 4.09 -23.02
N LEU A 800 17.34 2.78 -22.82
CA LEU A 800 17.76 2.17 -21.56
C LEU A 800 19.28 2.00 -21.53
N PHE A 801 19.95 2.54 -20.51
CA PHE A 801 21.40 2.44 -20.34
C PHE A 801 21.76 1.41 -19.27
N ILE A 802 22.62 0.46 -19.64
CA ILE A 802 23.09 -0.62 -18.77
C ILE A 802 24.61 -0.75 -18.90
N GLU A 803 25.35 -0.96 -17.82
CA GLU A 803 26.79 -1.27 -17.96
C GLU A 803 27.00 -2.76 -18.25
N GLU A 804 26.52 -3.65 -17.38
CA GLU A 804 26.76 -5.09 -17.51
C GLU A 804 25.49 -5.94 -17.34
N ILE A 805 25.36 -6.99 -18.17
CA ILE A 805 24.33 -8.03 -18.01
C ILE A 805 25.01 -9.40 -18.01
N ASN A 806 24.76 -10.17 -16.96
CA ASN A 806 25.41 -11.46 -16.72
C ASN A 806 24.39 -12.58 -16.41
N ASN A 807 24.72 -13.82 -16.80
CA ASN A 807 24.04 -15.06 -16.41
C ASN A 807 22.54 -15.12 -16.76
N PHE A 808 22.24 -15.44 -18.03
CA PHE A 808 20.87 -15.63 -18.55
C PHE A 808 20.80 -16.84 -19.48
N THR A 809 19.63 -17.46 -19.60
CA THR A 809 19.35 -18.50 -20.61
C THR A 809 18.56 -17.94 -21.79
N LYS A 810 17.71 -16.94 -21.52
CA LYS A 810 16.92 -16.20 -22.51
C LYS A 810 16.98 -14.71 -22.22
N MET A 811 16.96 -13.91 -23.28
CA MET A 811 16.87 -12.46 -23.19
C MET A 811 16.07 -11.93 -24.37
N THR A 812 15.13 -11.04 -24.11
CA THR A 812 14.32 -10.38 -25.12
C THR A 812 14.51 -8.87 -25.04
N ILE A 813 14.78 -8.24 -26.18
CA ILE A 813 14.87 -6.79 -26.32
C ILE A 813 13.84 -6.33 -27.34
N GLU A 814 12.93 -5.44 -26.93
CA GLU A 814 11.86 -4.94 -27.80
C GLU A 814 12.08 -3.50 -28.29
N ASN A 815 13.00 -2.75 -27.66
CA ASN A 815 13.20 -1.32 -27.92
C ASN A 815 14.69 -0.93 -27.95
N LYS A 816 15.03 0.34 -27.64
CA LYS A 816 16.40 0.88 -27.66
C LYS A 816 17.14 0.63 -26.35
N VAL A 817 18.20 -0.16 -26.40
CA VAL A 817 19.05 -0.50 -25.25
C VAL A 817 20.51 -0.25 -25.60
N SER A 818 21.22 0.46 -24.73
CA SER A 818 22.67 0.66 -24.77
C SER A 818 23.32 -0.08 -23.61
N VAL A 819 24.18 -1.06 -23.90
CA VAL A 819 24.86 -1.92 -22.91
C VAL A 819 26.38 -1.85 -23.11
N ALA A 820 27.19 -1.84 -22.05
CA ALA A 820 28.64 -2.01 -22.24
C ALA A 820 29.00 -3.47 -22.53
N SER A 821 28.55 -4.42 -21.70
CA SER A 821 28.84 -5.86 -21.85
C SER A 821 27.61 -6.73 -21.58
N ILE A 822 27.36 -7.70 -22.46
CA ILE A 822 26.36 -8.76 -22.25
C ILE A 822 27.08 -10.12 -22.29
N ARG A 823 26.92 -10.92 -21.23
CA ARG A 823 27.50 -12.25 -21.14
C ARG A 823 26.48 -13.26 -20.61
N ASN A 824 26.16 -14.26 -21.40
CA ASN A 824 25.33 -15.39 -20.98
C ASN A 824 25.95 -16.17 -19.80
N GLY A 825 27.28 -16.15 -19.63
CA GLY A 825 27.99 -16.56 -18.42
C GLY A 825 29.03 -15.51 -17.99
N ASN A 826 29.05 -15.10 -16.72
CA ASN A 826 29.88 -13.98 -16.24
C ASN A 826 31.40 -14.12 -16.52
N GLU A 827 31.98 -15.32 -16.38
CA GLU A 827 33.39 -15.61 -16.70
C GLU A 827 33.64 -15.97 -18.19
N ALA A 828 32.68 -15.74 -19.08
CA ALA A 828 32.88 -15.93 -20.51
C ALA A 828 33.92 -14.92 -21.05
N THR A 829 35.00 -15.44 -21.61
CA THR A 829 36.09 -14.71 -22.26
C THR A 829 36.23 -15.18 -23.71
N LYS A 830 37.01 -14.44 -24.50
CA LYS A 830 37.33 -14.84 -25.88
C LYS A 830 37.96 -16.23 -26.00
N ASP A 831 38.71 -16.65 -24.98
CA ASP A 831 39.54 -17.87 -25.04
C ASP A 831 38.75 -19.13 -24.62
N ASN A 832 37.67 -18.96 -23.86
CA ASN A 832 36.90 -20.07 -23.29
C ASN A 832 35.45 -20.18 -23.82
N PHE A 833 34.95 -19.19 -24.58
CA PHE A 833 33.57 -19.15 -25.08
C PHE A 833 33.17 -20.41 -25.87
N ASP A 834 33.98 -20.76 -26.88
CA ASP A 834 33.78 -21.93 -27.75
C ASP A 834 33.88 -23.26 -26.99
N GLN A 835 34.47 -23.28 -25.79
CA GLN A 835 34.59 -24.50 -24.99
C GLN A 835 33.40 -24.70 -24.04
N ALA A 836 32.91 -23.61 -23.43
CA ALA A 836 32.05 -23.73 -22.24
C ALA A 836 30.79 -22.84 -22.22
N TYR A 837 30.59 -21.93 -23.18
CA TYR A 837 29.53 -20.90 -23.08
C TYR A 837 28.65 -20.74 -24.32
N HIS A 838 28.92 -21.48 -25.40
CA HIS A 838 28.29 -21.26 -26.70
C HIS A 838 26.95 -21.99 -26.90
N GLN A 839 26.56 -22.94 -26.04
CA GLN A 839 25.41 -23.83 -26.28
C GLN A 839 24.08 -23.34 -25.70
N PHE A 840 24.08 -22.20 -24.98
CA PHE A 840 22.91 -21.62 -24.33
C PHE A 840 22.94 -20.10 -24.39
N GLY A 841 21.88 -19.42 -23.94
CA GLY A 841 21.77 -17.98 -24.00
C GLY A 841 21.21 -17.58 -25.35
N GLN A 842 19.89 -17.55 -25.46
CA GLN A 842 19.20 -17.04 -26.64
C GLN A 842 18.88 -15.55 -26.42
N LEU A 843 19.36 -14.69 -27.32
CA LEU A 843 19.04 -13.27 -27.35
C LEU A 843 18.10 -12.99 -28.52
N TYR A 844 16.89 -12.54 -28.26
CA TYR A 844 15.91 -12.13 -29.24
C TYR A 844 15.82 -10.61 -29.36
N LEU A 845 15.97 -10.08 -30.57
CA LEU A 845 15.73 -8.68 -30.91
C LEU A 845 14.42 -8.55 -31.70
N GLY A 846 13.42 -7.85 -31.13
CA GLY A 846 12.13 -7.60 -31.77
C GLY A 846 12.18 -6.62 -32.96
N GLU A 847 11.07 -6.45 -33.69
CA GLU A 847 11.03 -5.75 -35.00
C GLU A 847 11.53 -4.30 -34.96
N SER A 848 11.46 -3.63 -33.81
CA SER A 848 11.93 -2.24 -33.61
C SER A 848 13.08 -2.14 -32.60
N ALA A 849 13.66 -3.27 -32.22
CA ALA A 849 14.73 -3.31 -31.23
C ALA A 849 16.03 -2.75 -31.80
N ARG A 850 16.72 -1.96 -30.99
CA ARG A 850 18.09 -1.49 -31.26
C ARG A 850 18.95 -1.81 -30.06
N LEU A 851 19.90 -2.72 -30.22
CA LEU A 851 20.89 -3.01 -29.21
C LEU A 851 22.22 -2.35 -29.59
N ALA A 852 22.67 -1.37 -28.81
CA ALA A 852 24.05 -0.88 -28.88
C ALA A 852 24.89 -1.54 -27.79
N VAL A 853 25.94 -2.27 -28.19
CA VAL A 853 26.74 -3.09 -27.28
C VAL A 853 28.24 -2.99 -27.59
N LYS A 854 29.09 -2.87 -26.57
CA LYS A 854 30.56 -2.91 -26.77
C LYS A 854 31.11 -4.33 -26.79
N GLU A 855 30.55 -5.22 -25.97
CA GLU A 855 30.87 -6.65 -25.93
C GLU A 855 29.60 -7.51 -25.79
N LEU A 856 29.42 -8.52 -26.64
CA LEU A 856 28.29 -9.46 -26.60
C LEU A 856 28.80 -10.90 -26.64
N LYS A 857 28.42 -11.72 -25.66
CA LYS A 857 28.65 -13.17 -25.64
C LYS A 857 27.32 -13.88 -25.36
N THR A 858 26.79 -14.57 -26.36
CA THR A 858 25.48 -15.23 -26.30
C THR A 858 25.48 -16.45 -27.21
N GLY A 859 24.78 -17.54 -26.89
CA GLY A 859 24.79 -18.75 -27.71
C GLY A 859 24.10 -18.55 -29.06
N GLU A 860 22.88 -18.01 -29.04
CA GLU A 860 22.11 -17.72 -30.25
C GLU A 860 21.63 -16.27 -30.26
N LEU A 861 21.77 -15.60 -31.42
CA LEU A 861 21.17 -14.30 -31.69
C LEU A 861 20.04 -14.48 -32.71
N VAL A 862 18.81 -14.17 -32.29
CA VAL A 862 17.60 -14.20 -33.12
C VAL A 862 17.15 -12.77 -33.36
N THR A 863 16.91 -12.39 -34.61
CA THR A 863 16.54 -11.00 -34.94
C THR A 863 15.32 -10.95 -35.86
N ALA A 864 14.28 -10.23 -35.46
CA ALA A 864 13.14 -9.91 -36.30
C ALA A 864 13.54 -8.97 -37.46
N ALA A 865 12.65 -8.81 -38.46
CA ALA A 865 12.86 -7.84 -39.52
C ALA A 865 13.13 -6.43 -38.95
N LYS A 866 14.12 -5.71 -39.48
CA LYS A 866 14.51 -4.33 -39.09
C LYS A 866 15.14 -4.16 -37.69
N ALA A 867 15.34 -5.23 -36.92
CA ALA A 867 16.14 -5.16 -35.70
C ALA A 867 17.57 -4.72 -36.02
N GLU A 868 18.14 -3.84 -35.19
CA GLU A 868 19.50 -3.32 -35.38
C GLU A 868 20.45 -3.71 -34.24
N LEU A 869 21.64 -4.19 -34.59
CA LEU A 869 22.76 -4.41 -33.67
C LEU A 869 23.86 -3.39 -33.95
N HIS A 870 24.25 -2.62 -32.93
CA HIS A 870 25.31 -1.61 -33.03
C HIS A 870 26.51 -2.06 -32.20
N SER A 871 27.69 -2.16 -32.80
CA SER A 871 28.90 -2.55 -32.06
C SER A 871 30.17 -1.89 -32.63
N PRO A 872 31.27 -1.82 -31.87
CA PRO A 872 32.59 -1.55 -32.43
C PRO A 872 32.99 -2.65 -33.43
N ALA A 873 33.96 -2.37 -34.31
CA ALA A 873 34.59 -3.43 -35.07
C ALA A 873 35.56 -4.23 -34.18
N GLY A 874 35.90 -5.44 -34.62
CA GLY A 874 36.76 -6.40 -33.92
C GLY A 874 36.08 -7.78 -33.80
N ALA A 875 36.82 -8.83 -34.13
CA ALA A 875 36.34 -10.22 -33.98
C ALA A 875 36.08 -10.59 -32.52
N GLU A 876 36.73 -9.89 -31.58
CA GLU A 876 36.64 -10.10 -30.14
C GLU A 876 35.52 -9.33 -29.46
N LYS A 877 34.66 -8.61 -30.21
CA LYS A 877 33.55 -7.85 -29.62
C LYS A 877 32.29 -8.70 -29.47
N ILE A 878 32.00 -9.56 -30.43
CA ILE A 878 30.78 -10.35 -30.47
C ILE A 878 31.13 -11.82 -30.62
N PHE A 879 30.62 -12.67 -29.72
CA PHE A 879 30.77 -14.13 -29.76
C PHE A 879 29.40 -14.80 -29.72
N LEU A 880 29.16 -15.70 -30.67
CA LEU A 880 27.95 -16.55 -30.69
C LEU A 880 28.17 -17.87 -31.41
N ARG A 881 27.30 -18.85 -31.17
CA ARG A 881 27.29 -20.11 -31.93
C ARG A 881 26.45 -19.99 -33.19
N LYS A 882 25.29 -19.33 -33.07
CA LYS A 882 24.25 -19.35 -34.09
C LYS A 882 23.58 -17.99 -34.29
N LEU A 883 23.43 -17.57 -35.55
CA LEU A 883 22.68 -16.38 -35.96
C LEU A 883 21.44 -16.82 -36.73
N THR A 884 20.26 -16.39 -36.27
CA THR A 884 18.97 -16.73 -36.87
C THR A 884 18.16 -15.46 -37.16
N PRO A 885 18.43 -14.76 -38.29
CA PRO A 885 17.69 -13.57 -38.67
C PRO A 885 16.42 -13.95 -39.46
N ASP A 886 15.31 -13.24 -39.23
CA ASP A 886 14.08 -13.37 -40.02
C ASP A 886 14.31 -12.99 -41.50
N LYS A 887 15.18 -11.99 -41.75
CA LYS A 887 15.67 -11.62 -43.09
C LYS A 887 17.19 -11.49 -43.12
N LYS A 888 17.71 -10.33 -42.72
CA LYS A 888 19.13 -10.04 -42.55
C LYS A 888 19.34 -9.36 -41.21
N LEU A 889 20.41 -9.71 -40.50
CA LEU A 889 20.87 -8.91 -39.38
C LEU A 889 21.31 -7.54 -39.91
N THR A 890 20.70 -6.47 -39.40
CA THR A 890 21.16 -5.10 -39.67
C THR A 890 22.19 -4.71 -38.63
N TRP A 891 23.44 -4.56 -39.04
CA TRP A 891 24.53 -4.11 -38.18
C TRP A 891 24.89 -2.65 -38.45
N ARG A 892 25.21 -1.90 -37.40
CA ARG A 892 25.78 -0.56 -37.52
C ARG A 892 27.07 -0.41 -36.74
N LEU A 893 28.06 0.22 -37.34
CA LEU A 893 29.31 0.54 -36.67
C LEU A 893 29.05 1.60 -35.59
N LEU A 894 29.40 1.28 -34.34
CA LEU A 894 29.11 2.13 -33.18
C LEU A 894 30.00 3.38 -33.09
N LYS A 895 31.25 3.28 -33.60
CA LYS A 895 32.24 4.37 -33.61
C LYS A 895 33.10 4.28 -34.86
N PRO A 896 33.61 5.40 -35.42
CA PRO A 896 34.41 5.38 -36.63
C PRO A 896 35.68 4.56 -36.43
N GLU A 897 35.97 3.67 -37.36
CA GLU A 897 37.16 2.83 -37.36
C GLU A 897 37.70 2.67 -38.79
N GLU A 898 39.01 2.60 -38.95
CA GLU A 898 39.63 2.45 -40.26
C GLU A 898 39.40 1.03 -40.80
N GLN A 899 39.01 0.94 -42.07
CA GLN A 899 38.85 -0.35 -42.74
C GLN A 899 40.19 -1.07 -42.84
N VAL A 900 40.17 -2.38 -42.69
CA VAL A 900 41.36 -3.24 -42.84
C VAL A 900 41.18 -4.19 -44.02
N LYS A 901 42.30 -4.70 -44.53
CA LYS A 901 42.29 -5.76 -45.54
C LYS A 901 41.86 -7.06 -44.89
N ILE A 902 40.72 -7.59 -45.31
CA ILE A 902 40.14 -8.86 -44.84
C ILE A 902 40.13 -9.87 -45.99
N ALA A 903 40.43 -11.14 -45.70
CA ALA A 903 40.33 -12.23 -46.66
C ALA A 903 39.14 -13.10 -46.27
N GLY A 904 38.09 -13.08 -47.09
CA GLY A 904 36.85 -13.83 -46.88
C GLY A 904 36.72 -15.03 -47.82
N THR A 905 35.77 -15.90 -47.51
CA THR A 905 35.47 -17.10 -48.30
C THR A 905 34.62 -16.75 -49.52
N TYR A 906 33.68 -15.81 -49.38
CA TYR A 906 32.83 -15.37 -50.49
C TYR A 906 33.54 -14.41 -51.45
N PHE A 907 34.28 -13.40 -50.98
CA PHE A 907 34.76 -12.30 -51.84
C PHE A 907 36.27 -12.09 -51.86
N ALA A 908 37.08 -13.15 -51.73
CA ALA A 908 38.55 -13.05 -51.72
C ALA A 908 39.04 -11.92 -50.78
N GLN A 909 40.14 -11.23 -51.12
CA GLN A 909 40.66 -10.14 -50.31
C GLN A 909 39.93 -8.81 -50.63
N GLN A 910 39.35 -8.15 -49.62
CA GLN A 910 38.61 -6.88 -49.73
C GLN A 910 38.94 -5.96 -48.55
N MET A 911 38.48 -4.70 -48.63
CA MET A 911 38.43 -3.80 -47.47
C MET A 911 37.16 -4.04 -46.64
N GLY A 912 37.28 -4.00 -45.32
CA GLY A 912 36.13 -4.17 -44.42
C GLY A 912 36.54 -4.27 -42.96
N TYR A 913 35.72 -4.96 -42.16
CA TYR A 913 35.94 -5.14 -40.73
C TYR A 913 35.71 -6.59 -40.30
N PRO A 914 36.56 -7.17 -39.42
CA PRO A 914 36.11 -8.28 -38.59
C PRO A 914 35.09 -7.75 -37.57
N ILE A 915 33.99 -8.48 -37.32
CA ILE A 915 32.92 -7.98 -36.44
C ILE A 915 32.42 -8.97 -35.39
N MET A 916 32.55 -10.28 -35.63
CA MET A 916 32.12 -11.30 -34.67
C MET A 916 32.87 -12.61 -34.86
N THR A 917 32.88 -13.45 -33.84
CA THR A 917 33.44 -14.81 -33.87
C THR A 917 32.34 -15.84 -33.62
N PHE A 918 32.28 -16.86 -34.47
CA PHE A 918 31.38 -18.00 -34.37
C PHE A 918 32.04 -19.17 -33.63
N ALA A 919 31.34 -19.69 -32.63
CA ALA A 919 31.69 -20.94 -31.95
C ALA A 919 31.13 -22.12 -32.77
N GLY A 920 32.00 -23.04 -33.22
CA GLY A 920 31.63 -24.14 -34.11
C GLY A 920 31.30 -23.72 -35.56
N SER A 921 30.55 -24.56 -36.28
CA SER A 921 30.28 -24.43 -37.72
C SER A 921 28.79 -24.29 -38.09
N GLU A 922 27.91 -24.06 -37.12
CA GLU A 922 26.45 -24.01 -37.34
C GLU A 922 25.98 -22.76 -38.07
N SER A 923 26.74 -21.67 -37.99
CA SER A 923 26.39 -20.39 -38.58
C SER A 923 27.64 -19.62 -38.98
N HIS A 924 27.48 -18.72 -39.94
CA HIS A 924 28.49 -17.76 -40.37
C HIS A 924 27.80 -16.52 -40.93
N LEU A 925 28.55 -15.44 -41.17
CA LEU A 925 28.05 -14.30 -41.93
C LEU A 925 28.18 -14.59 -43.42
N ALA A 926 27.11 -14.29 -44.15
CA ALA A 926 27.01 -14.48 -45.58
C ALA A 926 26.22 -13.33 -46.22
N PRO A 927 26.32 -13.16 -47.54
CA PRO A 927 25.49 -12.22 -48.30
C PRO A 927 23.98 -12.30 -47.98
N GLU A 928 23.48 -13.50 -47.72
CA GLU A 928 22.06 -13.79 -47.53
C GLU A 928 21.50 -13.33 -46.19
N ASN A 929 22.32 -13.24 -45.14
CA ASN A 929 21.85 -13.11 -43.76
C ASN A 929 22.35 -11.85 -43.03
N PHE A 930 23.13 -11.01 -43.69
CA PHE A 930 23.77 -9.84 -43.07
C PHE A 930 23.78 -8.62 -43.98
N ILE A 931 23.53 -7.45 -43.39
CA ILE A 931 23.77 -6.14 -43.98
C ILE A 931 24.32 -5.19 -42.92
N GLY A 932 25.39 -4.47 -43.25
CA GLY A 932 26.07 -3.56 -42.34
C GLY A 932 26.10 -2.13 -42.84
N PHE A 933 26.16 -1.16 -41.93
CA PHE A 933 26.31 0.27 -42.25
C PHE A 933 27.31 0.96 -41.33
N ASP A 934 28.09 1.89 -41.86
CA ASP A 934 28.85 2.84 -41.03
C ASP A 934 28.09 4.16 -40.81
N GLU A 935 28.70 5.08 -40.06
CA GLU A 935 28.13 6.40 -39.76
C GLU A 935 27.88 7.26 -41.01
N MET A 936 28.60 6.98 -42.09
CA MET A 936 28.44 7.64 -43.39
C MET A 936 27.42 6.92 -44.26
N GLY A 937 26.71 5.90 -43.75
CA GLY A 937 25.76 5.09 -44.50
C GLY A 937 26.40 4.15 -45.50
N ARG A 938 27.74 4.00 -45.55
CA ARG A 938 28.40 3.06 -46.45
C ARG A 938 28.00 1.63 -46.07
N ALA A 939 27.70 0.82 -47.06
CA ALA A 939 27.15 -0.52 -46.88
C ALA A 939 28.24 -1.60 -46.84
N TYR A 940 27.93 -2.67 -46.10
CA TYR A 940 28.78 -3.83 -45.93
C TYR A 940 27.94 -5.11 -46.07
N THR A 941 28.49 -6.13 -46.71
CA THR A 941 27.88 -7.46 -46.84
C THR A 941 28.58 -8.46 -45.92
N GLY A 942 27.89 -9.56 -45.59
CA GLY A 942 28.47 -10.64 -44.79
C GLY A 942 29.44 -11.49 -45.59
N ASP A 943 30.56 -11.85 -44.96
CA ASP A 943 31.50 -12.88 -45.40
C ASP A 943 32.11 -13.53 -44.14
N PHE A 944 32.92 -14.59 -44.29
CA PHE A 944 33.56 -15.26 -43.16
C PHE A 944 34.94 -15.81 -43.53
N ASN A 945 35.79 -15.99 -42.51
CA ASN A 945 37.07 -16.68 -42.61
C ASN A 945 37.26 -17.59 -41.40
N GLY A 946 37.13 -18.89 -41.62
CA GLY A 946 37.07 -19.87 -40.53
C GLY A 946 35.90 -19.54 -39.62
N ASN A 947 36.21 -19.14 -38.39
CA ASN A 947 35.22 -18.79 -37.36
C ASN A 947 34.92 -17.29 -37.30
N THR A 948 35.65 -16.44 -38.03
CA THR A 948 35.46 -14.98 -37.95
C THR A 948 34.44 -14.51 -38.97
N GLY A 949 33.38 -13.84 -38.52
CA GLY A 949 32.45 -13.09 -39.34
C GLY A 949 33.00 -11.73 -39.75
N LEU A 950 32.85 -11.41 -41.03
CA LEU A 950 33.40 -10.24 -41.68
C LEU A 950 32.29 -9.37 -42.27
N ALA A 951 32.41 -8.05 -42.09
CA ALA A 951 31.65 -7.04 -42.80
C ALA A 951 32.51 -6.51 -43.96
N VAL A 952 32.26 -7.00 -45.17
CA VAL A 952 32.99 -6.63 -46.40
C VAL A 952 32.36 -5.39 -47.02
N ALA A 953 33.15 -4.35 -47.29
CA ALA A 953 32.64 -3.14 -47.94
C ALA A 953 32.10 -3.49 -49.34
N ALA A 954 30.84 -3.13 -49.61
CA ALA A 954 30.18 -3.48 -50.85
C ALA A 954 29.11 -2.45 -51.24
N ALA A 955 28.80 -2.39 -52.53
CA ALA A 955 27.53 -1.83 -53.00
C ALA A 955 26.49 -2.96 -53.02
N ILE A 956 25.37 -2.76 -52.32
CA ILE A 956 24.24 -3.70 -52.29
C ILE A 956 23.12 -3.06 -53.09
N ILE A 957 22.63 -3.73 -54.13
CA ILE A 957 21.65 -3.19 -55.07
C ILE A 957 20.42 -4.11 -55.02
N GLU A 958 19.35 -3.61 -54.42
CA GLU A 958 18.02 -4.22 -54.47
C GLU A 958 17.22 -3.49 -55.55
N TYR A 959 16.79 -4.19 -56.61
CA TYR A 959 15.95 -3.61 -57.65
C TYR A 959 14.56 -4.24 -57.70
N GLN A 960 13.55 -3.45 -58.06
CA GLN A 960 12.18 -3.91 -58.24
C GLN A 960 11.46 -3.12 -59.34
N VAL A 961 10.79 -3.81 -60.26
CA VAL A 961 9.93 -3.24 -61.30
C VAL A 961 8.52 -3.04 -60.74
N ILE A 962 8.14 -1.79 -60.52
CA ILE A 962 6.85 -1.41 -59.91
C ILE A 962 5.70 -1.29 -60.91
N SER A 963 6.00 -1.09 -62.20
CA SER A 963 4.99 -1.12 -63.27
C SER A 963 4.55 -2.55 -63.58
N PRO A 964 3.31 -2.81 -64.04
CA PRO A 964 2.87 -4.16 -64.40
C PRO A 964 3.64 -4.76 -65.60
N ILE A 965 4.35 -3.92 -66.35
CA ILE A 965 5.17 -4.23 -67.53
C ILE A 965 6.64 -3.86 -67.27
N GLY A 966 7.56 -4.46 -68.04
CA GLY A 966 8.99 -4.19 -67.96
C GLY A 966 9.82 -5.26 -67.27
N SER A 967 11.15 -5.14 -67.41
CA SER A 967 12.14 -6.02 -66.81
C SER A 967 13.44 -5.26 -66.54
N VAL A 968 14.28 -5.72 -65.61
CA VAL A 968 15.65 -5.22 -65.40
C VAL A 968 16.64 -6.25 -65.91
N LYS A 969 17.67 -5.79 -66.62
CA LYS A 969 18.83 -6.59 -67.04
C LYS A 969 20.09 -6.09 -66.33
N HIS A 970 21.11 -6.93 -66.30
CA HIS A 970 22.39 -6.61 -65.69
C HIS A 970 23.54 -7.12 -66.57
N ASP A 971 24.66 -6.39 -66.60
CA ASP A 971 25.73 -6.63 -67.59
C ASP A 971 26.85 -7.57 -67.09
N PHE A 972 26.66 -8.21 -65.94
CA PHE A 972 27.65 -9.09 -65.32
C PHE A 972 27.23 -10.57 -65.27
N SER A 973 28.22 -11.46 -65.27
CA SER A 973 28.04 -12.93 -65.28
C SER A 973 28.00 -13.50 -63.87
N LEU A 974 26.79 -13.70 -63.32
CA LEU A 974 26.59 -14.44 -62.07
C LEU A 974 27.02 -15.90 -62.22
N LYS A 975 27.78 -16.40 -61.26
CA LYS A 975 28.10 -17.84 -61.18
C LYS A 975 26.82 -18.63 -60.82
N PRO A 976 26.54 -19.79 -61.45
CA PRO A 976 25.36 -20.58 -61.12
C PRO A 976 25.30 -20.89 -59.62
N ASN A 977 24.16 -20.58 -58.98
CA ASN A 977 23.95 -20.75 -57.54
C ASN A 977 25.04 -20.09 -56.66
N ASN A 978 25.70 -19.03 -57.16
CA ASN A 978 26.83 -18.37 -56.48
C ASN A 978 27.99 -19.33 -56.14
N GLN A 979 28.32 -20.27 -57.04
CA GLN A 979 29.41 -21.24 -56.89
C GLN A 979 30.23 -21.44 -58.18
N PRO A 980 31.54 -21.78 -58.09
CA PRO A 980 32.34 -21.95 -56.87
C PRO A 980 32.82 -20.61 -56.29
N LEU A 981 33.10 -20.59 -54.98
CA LEU A 981 33.73 -19.46 -54.27
C LEU A 981 35.26 -19.41 -54.50
N PRO A 982 35.94 -18.25 -54.40
CA PRO A 982 35.38 -16.92 -54.17
C PRO A 982 34.72 -16.32 -55.42
N LEU A 983 33.85 -15.34 -55.20
CA LEU A 983 33.02 -14.65 -56.17
C LEU A 983 33.55 -13.24 -56.43
N ASP A 984 33.47 -12.81 -57.69
CA ASP A 984 33.66 -11.39 -58.04
C ASP A 984 32.44 -10.53 -57.64
N LEU A 985 31.25 -11.14 -57.63
CA LEU A 985 29.98 -10.53 -57.22
C LEU A 985 29.01 -11.64 -56.80
N TRP A 986 28.07 -11.31 -55.91
CA TRP A 986 27.02 -12.23 -55.47
C TRP A 986 25.66 -11.70 -55.92
N GLY A 987 24.71 -12.58 -56.22
CA GLY A 987 23.34 -12.11 -56.48
C GLY A 987 22.30 -13.20 -56.57
N LYS A 988 21.05 -12.78 -56.38
CA LYS A 988 19.82 -13.53 -56.68
C LYS A 988 18.99 -12.65 -57.61
N THR A 989 18.95 -13.01 -58.89
CA THR A 989 18.36 -12.16 -59.93
C THR A 989 17.12 -12.77 -60.55
N GLY A 990 16.11 -11.94 -60.76
CA GLY A 990 14.92 -12.22 -61.54
C GLY A 990 14.63 -11.07 -62.49
N GLU A 991 13.79 -11.28 -63.50
CA GLU A 991 13.53 -10.26 -64.51
C GLU A 991 12.86 -9.00 -63.93
N ARG A 992 12.24 -9.08 -62.76
CA ARG A 992 11.44 -8.00 -62.17
C ARG A 992 11.89 -7.57 -60.78
N GLU A 993 12.65 -8.40 -60.08
CA GLU A 993 13.26 -8.05 -58.81
C GLU A 993 14.52 -8.88 -58.58
N GLY A 994 15.44 -8.36 -57.80
CA GLY A 994 16.64 -9.07 -57.43
C GLY A 994 17.52 -8.28 -56.49
N GLU A 995 18.49 -8.99 -55.91
CA GLU A 995 19.53 -8.42 -55.05
C GLU A 995 20.90 -8.77 -55.63
N ILE A 996 21.75 -7.76 -55.75
CA ILE A 996 23.12 -7.88 -56.27
C ILE A 996 24.07 -7.22 -55.27
N ILE A 997 25.15 -7.91 -54.95
CA ILE A 997 26.18 -7.43 -54.03
C ILE A 997 27.52 -7.40 -54.73
N VAL A 998 28.11 -6.21 -54.78
CA VAL A 998 29.34 -5.90 -55.51
C VAL A 998 30.40 -5.43 -54.51
N PRO A 999 31.47 -6.21 -54.27
CA PRO A 999 32.56 -5.79 -53.41
C PRO A 999 33.17 -4.46 -53.85
N ALA A 1000 33.61 -3.64 -52.90
CA ALA A 1000 34.09 -2.28 -53.12
C ALA A 1000 35.17 -2.17 -54.22
N GLU A 1001 36.11 -3.12 -54.26
CA GLU A 1001 37.20 -3.12 -55.26
C GLU A 1001 36.71 -3.37 -56.70
N LYS A 1002 35.47 -3.86 -56.86
CA LYS A 1002 34.84 -4.20 -58.15
C LYS A 1002 33.64 -3.31 -58.49
N ILE A 1003 33.36 -2.25 -57.72
CA ILE A 1003 32.13 -1.45 -57.89
C ILE A 1003 31.90 -0.94 -59.33
N ASN A 1004 32.98 -0.61 -60.05
CA ASN A 1004 32.90 -0.10 -61.42
C ASN A 1004 32.44 -1.13 -62.47
N THR A 1005 32.31 -2.41 -62.11
CA THR A 1005 31.91 -3.48 -63.04
C THR A 1005 30.42 -3.78 -63.03
N ALA A 1006 29.61 -3.12 -62.19
CA ALA A 1006 28.18 -3.36 -62.09
C ALA A 1006 27.35 -2.27 -62.77
N SER A 1007 26.44 -2.68 -63.67
CA SER A 1007 25.43 -1.82 -64.29
C SER A 1007 24.10 -2.56 -64.39
N LEU A 1008 23.01 -1.84 -64.12
CA LEU A 1008 21.65 -2.22 -64.42
C LEU A 1008 21.24 -1.57 -65.74
N SER A 1009 20.58 -2.32 -66.60
CA SER A 1009 20.00 -1.85 -67.86
C SER A 1009 18.48 -2.05 -67.83
N PHE A 1010 17.76 -1.05 -68.34
CA PHE A 1010 16.30 -1.00 -68.37
C PHE A 1010 15.83 -1.16 -69.82
N PRO A 1011 15.67 -2.40 -70.32
CA PRO A 1011 15.37 -2.69 -71.72
C PRO A 1011 14.05 -2.07 -72.20
N GLU A 1012 14.07 -1.52 -73.41
CA GLU A 1012 12.90 -1.03 -74.13
C GLU A 1012 12.47 -2.05 -75.20
N THR A 1013 11.16 -2.24 -75.37
CA THR A 1013 10.57 -3.15 -76.37
C THR A 1013 9.42 -2.48 -77.10
N ASP A 1014 8.89 -3.14 -78.14
CA ASP A 1014 7.71 -2.68 -78.88
C ASP A 1014 6.44 -2.57 -78.00
N THR A 1015 6.44 -3.23 -76.83
CA THR A 1015 5.28 -3.29 -75.92
C THR A 1015 5.40 -2.38 -74.69
N PHE A 1016 6.61 -1.96 -74.32
CA PHE A 1016 6.87 -1.08 -73.18
C PHE A 1016 8.20 -0.33 -73.33
N SER A 1017 8.27 0.93 -72.87
CA SER A 1017 9.49 1.74 -72.80
C SER A 1017 9.81 2.12 -71.36
N PHE A 1018 11.09 2.25 -71.03
CA PHE A 1018 11.53 2.77 -69.73
C PHE A 1018 11.00 4.19 -69.53
N GLN A 1019 10.51 4.49 -68.33
CA GLN A 1019 10.03 5.83 -67.98
C GLN A 1019 11.02 6.50 -67.02
N GLN A 1020 11.29 5.85 -65.89
CA GLN A 1020 12.19 6.34 -64.86
C GLN A 1020 12.55 5.24 -63.85
N ALA A 1021 13.67 5.43 -63.14
CA ALA A 1021 14.06 4.65 -61.98
C ALA A 1021 14.25 5.59 -60.78
N GLU A 1022 13.61 5.27 -59.67
CA GLU A 1022 13.79 5.94 -58.38
C GLU A 1022 14.86 5.18 -57.59
N ILE A 1023 15.87 5.88 -57.10
CA ILE A 1023 17.02 5.28 -56.41
C ILE A 1023 17.14 5.92 -55.04
N VAL A 1024 17.00 5.10 -54.01
CA VAL A 1024 17.18 5.51 -52.61
C VAL A 1024 18.44 4.86 -52.06
N THR A 1025 19.38 5.67 -51.58
CA THR A 1025 20.60 5.15 -50.96
C THR A 1025 20.45 4.98 -49.44
N SER A 1026 21.32 4.21 -48.80
CA SER A 1026 21.41 4.10 -47.33
C SER A 1026 21.74 5.41 -46.60
N ARG A 1027 22.08 6.48 -47.33
CA ARG A 1027 22.17 7.84 -46.78
C ARG A 1027 20.84 8.59 -46.74
N GLY A 1028 19.80 8.01 -47.32
CA GLY A 1028 18.51 8.68 -47.54
C GLY A 1028 18.52 9.63 -48.74
N GLU A 1029 19.56 9.59 -49.59
CA GLU A 1029 19.58 10.35 -50.84
C GLU A 1029 18.63 9.67 -51.83
N GLN A 1030 17.68 10.43 -52.36
CA GLN A 1030 16.71 9.97 -53.35
C GLN A 1030 16.97 10.68 -54.67
N SER A 1031 17.03 9.91 -55.75
CA SER A 1031 17.27 10.43 -57.10
C SER A 1031 16.36 9.76 -58.12
N ILE A 1032 15.95 10.51 -59.14
CA ILE A 1032 15.17 10.02 -60.27
C ILE A 1032 16.09 9.96 -61.48
N PHE A 1033 16.22 8.78 -62.07
CA PHE A 1033 17.01 8.51 -63.26
C PHE A 1033 16.08 8.25 -64.45
N THR A 1034 16.29 8.97 -65.55
CA THR A 1034 15.53 8.81 -66.81
C THR A 1034 16.37 8.19 -67.93
N GLU A 1035 17.64 7.87 -67.65
CA GLU A 1035 18.50 7.12 -68.56
C GLU A 1035 18.24 5.62 -68.42
N ASN A 1036 18.23 4.89 -69.53
CA ASN A 1036 17.90 3.46 -69.60
C ASN A 1036 19.02 2.53 -69.07
N SER A 1037 20.04 3.08 -68.41
CA SER A 1037 21.07 2.32 -67.70
C SER A 1037 21.53 3.10 -66.47
N TRP A 1038 21.88 2.37 -65.40
CA TRP A 1038 22.35 2.95 -64.15
C TRP A 1038 23.45 2.10 -63.52
N ARG A 1039 24.36 2.74 -62.77
CA ARG A 1039 25.45 2.07 -62.04
C ARG A 1039 25.63 2.68 -60.65
N PRO A 1040 26.04 1.88 -59.65
CA PRO A 1040 26.40 2.41 -58.33
C PRO A 1040 27.67 3.27 -58.43
N THR A 1041 27.71 4.37 -57.67
CA THR A 1041 28.86 5.31 -57.65
C THR A 1041 29.72 5.19 -56.39
N ALA A 1042 29.18 4.57 -55.35
CA ALA A 1042 29.84 4.35 -54.07
C ALA A 1042 29.26 3.12 -53.35
N ASN A 1043 29.93 2.69 -52.28
CA ASN A 1043 29.52 1.52 -51.48
C ASN A 1043 28.32 1.87 -50.60
N TYR A 1044 27.13 1.96 -51.18
CA TYR A 1044 25.87 2.15 -50.46
C TYR A 1044 24.93 0.98 -50.70
N HIS A 1045 23.90 0.90 -49.87
CA HIS A 1045 22.72 0.09 -50.18
C HIS A 1045 21.79 0.93 -51.05
N TYR A 1046 21.45 0.43 -52.24
CA TYR A 1046 20.62 1.10 -53.23
C TYR A 1046 19.31 0.34 -53.38
N GLN A 1047 18.20 1.00 -53.10
CA GLN A 1047 16.86 0.53 -53.45
C GLN A 1047 16.44 1.19 -54.76
N VAL A 1048 16.38 0.39 -55.83
CA VAL A 1048 16.13 0.85 -57.21
C VAL A 1048 14.72 0.42 -57.63
N ARG A 1049 13.78 1.37 -57.69
CA ARG A 1049 12.40 1.13 -58.14
C ARG A 1049 12.22 1.60 -59.58
N VAL A 1050 11.89 0.68 -60.48
CA VAL A 1050 11.91 0.91 -61.93
C VAL A 1050 10.49 0.95 -62.48
N GLN A 1051 10.17 1.98 -63.29
CA GLN A 1051 8.86 2.18 -63.91
C GLN A 1051 8.95 2.22 -65.44
N PHE A 1052 8.02 1.52 -66.10
CA PHE A 1052 7.87 1.44 -67.56
C PHE A 1052 6.47 1.91 -68.00
N GLN A 1053 6.35 2.37 -69.25
CA GLN A 1053 5.11 2.89 -69.87
C GLN A 1053 4.84 2.31 -71.27
N VAL A 1054 3.62 2.47 -71.80
CA VAL A 1054 3.23 2.02 -73.17
C VAL A 1054 3.48 3.14 -74.20
N PRO A 1055 4.09 2.88 -75.39
CA PRO A 1055 4.39 3.92 -76.39
C PRO A 1055 3.14 4.55 -77.07
N ARG A 1056 3.16 5.86 -77.42
CA ARG A 1056 2.13 6.56 -78.24
C ARG A 1056 2.62 6.82 -79.69
N GLY A 1057 1.82 6.51 -80.72
CA GLY A 1057 2.14 6.71 -82.15
C GLY A 1057 1.67 8.04 -82.78
N VAL A 1058 2.13 8.41 -84.00
CA VAL A 1058 2.00 9.76 -84.61
C VAL A 1058 1.55 9.72 -86.09
N LEU A 1059 0.83 10.73 -86.60
CA LEU A 1059 0.47 10.92 -88.03
C LEU A 1059 1.16 12.19 -88.59
N LYS A 1060 1.89 12.08 -89.71
CA LYS A 1060 2.68 13.19 -90.31
C LYS A 1060 2.61 13.19 -91.84
N LEU A 1061 2.50 14.38 -92.45
CA LEU A 1061 2.76 14.62 -93.87
C LEU A 1061 4.27 14.86 -94.07
N LEU A 1062 4.96 13.90 -94.68
CA LEU A 1062 6.43 13.90 -94.81
C LEU A 1062 6.94 14.67 -96.03
N SER A 1063 6.22 14.60 -97.15
CA SER A 1063 6.57 15.36 -98.34
C SER A 1063 5.34 15.64 -99.20
N VAL A 1064 5.39 16.71 -99.99
CA VAL A 1064 4.43 17.09 -101.03
C VAL A 1064 5.19 17.39 -102.33
N PRO A 1065 4.54 17.39 -103.50
CA PRO A 1065 5.19 17.76 -104.77
C PRO A 1065 5.90 19.10 -104.68
N VAL A 1066 7.12 19.14 -105.20
CA VAL A 1066 8.01 20.29 -105.09
C VAL A 1066 7.73 21.31 -106.21
N LEU A 1067 7.18 20.86 -107.35
CA LEU A 1067 6.83 21.72 -108.47
C LEU A 1067 5.64 21.16 -109.27
N LEU A 1068 4.69 22.03 -109.62
CA LEU A 1068 3.68 21.77 -110.64
C LEU A 1068 3.93 22.77 -111.79
N ASP A 1069 4.62 22.31 -112.84
CA ASP A 1069 5.02 23.15 -113.98
C ASP A 1069 4.06 22.98 -115.16
N PHE A 1070 3.27 24.01 -115.42
CA PHE A 1070 2.35 24.04 -116.56
C PHE A 1070 3.05 24.24 -117.90
N GLY A 1071 4.36 24.55 -117.92
CA GLY A 1071 5.17 24.71 -119.13
C GLY A 1071 4.99 26.05 -119.84
N GLN A 1072 5.78 26.27 -120.89
CA GLN A 1072 5.68 27.44 -121.76
C GLN A 1072 4.71 27.18 -122.91
N HIS A 1073 3.72 28.07 -123.07
CA HIS A 1073 2.69 27.95 -124.11
C HIS A 1073 2.58 29.23 -124.95
N PRO A 1074 2.38 29.11 -126.27
CA PRO A 1074 2.12 30.27 -127.13
C PRO A 1074 0.71 30.85 -126.88
N VAL A 1075 0.62 32.18 -126.77
CA VAL A 1075 -0.63 32.92 -126.52
C VAL A 1075 -1.69 32.62 -127.60
N ALA A 1076 -2.92 32.36 -127.17
CA ALA A 1076 -4.17 32.17 -127.96
C ALA A 1076 -4.37 30.84 -128.72
N LYS A 1077 -3.58 29.79 -128.46
CA LYS A 1077 -3.73 28.47 -129.12
C LYS A 1077 -4.63 27.50 -128.35
N GLU A 1078 -4.38 27.31 -127.05
CA GLU A 1078 -5.08 26.38 -126.15
C GLU A 1078 -5.63 27.15 -124.94
N THR A 1079 -6.69 26.67 -124.29
CA THR A 1079 -7.30 27.32 -123.11
C THR A 1079 -7.15 26.54 -121.81
N ILE A 1080 -6.76 25.27 -121.86
CA ILE A 1080 -6.57 24.40 -120.69
C ILE A 1080 -5.17 23.80 -120.75
N PHE A 1081 -4.42 23.94 -119.66
CA PHE A 1081 -3.03 23.52 -119.53
C PHE A 1081 -2.91 22.53 -118.38
N TYR A 1082 -2.08 21.51 -118.54
CA TYR A 1082 -1.86 20.46 -117.53
C TYR A 1082 -0.39 20.49 -117.10
N PRO A 1083 -0.10 20.40 -115.79
CA PRO A 1083 1.25 20.52 -115.29
C PRO A 1083 2.00 19.20 -115.40
N LYS A 1084 3.32 19.30 -115.56
CA LYS A 1084 4.24 18.24 -115.15
C LYS A 1084 4.49 18.38 -113.66
N ILE A 1085 4.21 17.31 -112.92
CA ILE A 1085 4.40 17.27 -111.47
C ILE A 1085 5.77 16.66 -111.18
N SER A 1086 6.59 17.36 -110.40
CA SER A 1086 7.89 16.89 -109.96
C SER A 1086 7.92 16.81 -108.44
N GLY A 1087 8.23 15.63 -107.93
CA GLY A 1087 8.22 15.31 -106.49
C GLY A 1087 7.23 14.18 -106.17
N ARG A 1088 7.08 13.88 -104.88
CA ARG A 1088 6.18 12.84 -104.38
C ARG A 1088 5.39 13.37 -103.20
N LEU A 1089 4.27 12.74 -102.90
CA LEU A 1089 3.49 12.98 -101.71
C LEU A 1089 3.62 11.77 -100.79
N GLU A 1090 4.10 11.98 -99.57
CA GLU A 1090 4.35 10.91 -98.60
C GLU A 1090 3.73 11.27 -97.25
N ILE A 1091 2.91 10.39 -96.70
CA ILE A 1091 2.28 10.49 -95.38
C ILE A 1091 2.68 9.26 -94.56
N GLN A 1092 3.10 9.48 -93.33
CA GLN A 1092 3.43 8.42 -92.38
C GLN A 1092 2.41 8.40 -91.24
N ASP A 1093 1.81 7.23 -91.00
CA ASP A 1093 0.90 6.98 -89.89
C ASP A 1093 1.44 5.81 -89.04
N SER A 1094 1.99 6.14 -87.87
CA SER A 1094 2.51 5.17 -86.90
C SER A 1094 1.58 4.98 -85.69
N ARG A 1095 0.32 5.44 -85.78
CA ARG A 1095 -0.66 5.27 -84.70
C ARG A 1095 -1.03 3.79 -84.53
N VAL A 1096 -1.09 3.33 -83.28
CA VAL A 1096 -1.34 1.91 -82.88
C VAL A 1096 -2.71 1.38 -83.39
N LYS A 1097 -3.67 2.28 -83.68
CA LYS A 1097 -4.89 1.99 -84.45
C LYS A 1097 -5.08 3.08 -85.52
N PRO A 1098 -4.79 2.81 -86.81
CA PRO A 1098 -4.88 3.83 -87.86
C PRO A 1098 -6.33 4.24 -88.14
N GLU A 1099 -6.71 5.44 -87.71
CA GLU A 1099 -7.96 6.08 -88.09
C GLU A 1099 -7.84 6.77 -89.46
N GLN A 1100 -8.97 6.96 -90.15
CA GLN A 1100 -9.00 7.54 -91.49
C GLN A 1100 -8.50 8.99 -91.49
N TRP A 1101 -7.67 9.34 -92.46
CA TRP A 1101 -7.20 10.71 -92.69
C TRP A 1101 -7.55 11.16 -94.11
N SER A 1102 -7.65 12.47 -94.31
CA SER A 1102 -7.92 13.10 -95.61
C SER A 1102 -6.85 14.13 -95.95
N LEU A 1103 -6.44 14.20 -97.22
CA LEU A 1103 -5.55 15.22 -97.74
C LEU A 1103 -6.26 16.06 -98.80
N SER A 1104 -6.27 17.38 -98.59
CA SER A 1104 -6.88 18.34 -99.50
C SER A 1104 -5.85 19.23 -100.19
N LEU A 1105 -6.18 19.71 -101.39
CA LEU A 1105 -5.38 20.67 -102.16
C LEU A 1105 -6.19 21.95 -102.39
N GLN A 1106 -5.56 23.10 -102.14
CA GLN A 1106 -6.06 24.42 -102.48
C GLN A 1106 -5.00 25.16 -103.30
N ALA A 1107 -5.40 26.01 -104.24
CA ALA A 1107 -4.48 26.81 -105.03
C ALA A 1107 -4.86 28.30 -105.01
N GLN A 1108 -3.86 29.16 -104.98
CA GLN A 1108 -4.02 30.62 -105.05
C GLN A 1108 -3.27 31.16 -106.27
N MET A 1109 -3.95 32.02 -107.05
CA MET A 1109 -3.43 32.57 -108.31
C MET A 1109 -3.18 34.07 -108.24
N SER A 1110 -2.25 34.57 -109.07
CA SER A 1110 -1.83 35.97 -109.13
C SER A 1110 -2.48 36.82 -110.24
N GLY A 1111 -3.46 36.28 -111.01
CA GLY A 1111 -4.37 37.11 -111.83
C GLY A 1111 -4.63 36.73 -113.29
N ALA A 1112 -4.18 35.58 -113.79
CA ALA A 1112 -4.47 35.13 -115.16
C ALA A 1112 -4.97 33.67 -115.20
N GLY A 1113 -6.30 33.48 -115.22
CA GLY A 1113 -6.97 32.17 -115.31
C GLY A 1113 -7.53 31.61 -113.99
N GLU A 1114 -7.97 30.35 -114.02
CA GLU A 1114 -8.47 29.61 -112.86
C GLU A 1114 -7.93 28.17 -112.83
N LEU A 1115 -7.58 27.69 -111.65
CA LEU A 1115 -7.10 26.33 -111.40
C LEU A 1115 -8.24 25.41 -110.98
N TYR A 1116 -8.24 24.23 -111.57
CA TYR A 1116 -9.21 23.18 -111.32
C TYR A 1116 -8.52 21.86 -111.03
N PHE A 1117 -9.16 21.03 -110.21
CA PHE A 1117 -8.89 19.61 -110.17
C PHE A 1117 -9.92 18.90 -111.03
N GLN A 1118 -9.45 18.27 -112.09
CA GLN A 1118 -10.26 17.47 -112.97
C GLN A 1118 -10.25 16.02 -112.48
N GLU A 1119 -11.41 15.39 -112.45
CA GLU A 1119 -11.53 13.95 -112.24
C GLU A 1119 -12.72 13.47 -113.07
N ALA A 1120 -12.44 12.62 -114.07
CA ALA A 1120 -13.35 12.33 -115.18
C ALA A 1120 -13.78 13.61 -115.93
N ASP A 1121 -15.09 13.85 -116.10
CA ASP A 1121 -15.65 15.01 -116.83
C ASP A 1121 -16.05 16.18 -115.90
N GLN A 1122 -15.73 16.12 -114.60
CA GLN A 1122 -16.03 17.20 -113.66
C GLN A 1122 -14.77 18.01 -113.32
N MET A 1123 -14.92 19.34 -113.42
CA MET A 1123 -13.89 20.33 -113.05
C MET A 1123 -14.27 20.98 -111.72
N ARG A 1124 -13.52 20.70 -110.66
CA ARG A 1124 -13.72 21.31 -109.33
C ARG A 1124 -12.73 22.45 -109.13
N SER A 1125 -13.21 23.65 -108.82
CA SER A 1125 -12.34 24.82 -108.63
C SER A 1125 -11.46 24.64 -107.39
N LEU A 1126 -10.16 24.95 -107.52
CA LEU A 1126 -9.19 24.87 -106.42
C LEU A 1126 -9.08 26.16 -105.60
N LYS A 1127 -10.01 27.12 -105.79
CA LYS A 1127 -10.08 28.33 -104.94
C LYS A 1127 -10.35 28.00 -103.46
N GLU A 1128 -11.11 26.93 -103.21
CA GLU A 1128 -11.32 26.36 -101.88
C GLU A 1128 -10.66 24.97 -101.80
N PRO A 1129 -10.25 24.51 -100.59
CA PRO A 1129 -9.62 23.21 -100.42
C PRO A 1129 -10.51 22.07 -100.94
N GLN A 1130 -9.98 21.30 -101.89
CA GLN A 1130 -10.65 20.10 -102.41
C GLN A 1130 -9.98 18.86 -101.86
N ILE A 1131 -10.76 17.95 -101.26
CA ILE A 1131 -10.24 16.67 -100.78
C ILE A 1131 -9.83 15.84 -101.99
N LEU A 1132 -8.55 15.46 -102.04
CA LEU A 1132 -7.99 14.65 -103.11
C LEU A 1132 -7.83 13.19 -102.70
N PHE A 1133 -7.49 12.93 -101.44
CA PHE A 1133 -7.26 11.57 -100.95
C PHE A 1133 -7.88 11.38 -99.58
N THR A 1134 -8.45 10.19 -99.36
CA THR A 1134 -8.95 9.75 -98.07
C THR A 1134 -8.51 8.30 -97.87
N GLN A 1135 -7.67 8.04 -96.87
CA GLN A 1135 -6.97 6.76 -96.68
C GLN A 1135 -6.78 6.42 -95.19
N LYS A 1136 -6.30 5.20 -94.92
CA LYS A 1136 -5.84 4.74 -93.60
C LYS A 1136 -4.41 4.22 -93.70
N GLY A 1137 -3.58 4.49 -92.70
CA GLY A 1137 -2.18 4.08 -92.69
C GLY A 1137 -1.27 5.01 -93.50
N SER A 1138 0.04 4.70 -93.54
CA SER A 1138 1.00 5.46 -94.34
C SER A 1138 0.72 5.33 -95.84
N TRP A 1139 0.99 6.38 -96.61
CA TRP A 1139 0.66 6.42 -98.04
C TRP A 1139 1.68 7.25 -98.85
N LEU A 1140 1.95 6.82 -100.08
CA LEU A 1140 2.95 7.40 -100.98
C LEU A 1140 2.42 7.42 -102.42
N THR A 1141 2.55 8.54 -103.13
CA THR A 1141 2.28 8.63 -104.58
C THR A 1141 3.24 9.60 -105.29
N SER A 1142 3.58 9.27 -106.55
CA SER A 1142 4.32 10.12 -107.49
C SER A 1142 3.40 10.86 -108.47
N PHE A 1143 2.08 10.72 -108.35
CA PHE A 1143 1.07 11.34 -109.23
C PHE A 1143 1.15 10.91 -110.70
N GLU A 1144 1.69 9.72 -110.98
CA GLU A 1144 1.75 9.15 -112.35
C GLU A 1144 0.37 8.88 -112.95
N ASP A 1145 -0.65 8.71 -112.11
CA ASP A 1145 -2.04 8.54 -112.52
C ASP A 1145 -2.73 9.87 -112.87
N TRP A 1146 -2.03 11.00 -112.79
CA TRP A 1146 -2.58 12.30 -113.18
C TRP A 1146 -2.26 12.62 -114.64
N ASP A 1147 -3.31 12.79 -115.43
CA ASP A 1147 -3.27 13.07 -116.87
C ASP A 1147 -4.37 14.07 -117.27
N LYS A 1148 -4.74 14.11 -118.55
CA LYS A 1148 -5.80 15.00 -119.07
C LYS A 1148 -7.22 14.63 -118.62
N THR A 1149 -7.40 13.50 -117.95
CA THR A 1149 -8.70 12.99 -117.47
C THR A 1149 -8.81 13.01 -115.95
N LYS A 1150 -7.68 13.09 -115.24
CA LYS A 1150 -7.63 13.19 -113.78
C LYS A 1150 -6.38 13.97 -113.37
N GLY A 1151 -6.49 15.08 -112.66
CA GLY A 1151 -5.34 15.87 -112.23
C GLY A 1151 -5.62 17.36 -112.16
N VAL A 1152 -4.63 18.13 -111.71
CA VAL A 1152 -4.73 19.60 -111.70
C VAL A 1152 -4.61 20.12 -113.14
N CYS A 1153 -5.47 21.06 -113.52
CA CYS A 1153 -5.36 21.78 -114.77
C CYS A 1153 -5.61 23.28 -114.57
N LEU A 1154 -4.93 24.10 -115.35
CA LEU A 1154 -5.05 25.55 -115.37
C LEU A 1154 -5.83 25.96 -116.60
N THR A 1155 -6.95 26.65 -116.42
CA THR A 1155 -7.75 27.18 -117.52
C THR A 1155 -7.54 28.68 -117.64
N ILE A 1156 -7.06 29.14 -118.80
CA ILE A 1156 -6.91 30.57 -119.10
C ILE A 1156 -7.66 30.86 -120.41
N PRO A 1157 -8.77 31.61 -120.38
CA PRO A 1157 -9.48 32.04 -121.59
C PRO A 1157 -8.55 32.75 -122.57
N LYS A 1158 -8.76 32.59 -123.88
CA LYS A 1158 -7.86 33.17 -124.90
C LYS A 1158 -7.72 34.68 -124.77
N GLU A 1159 -8.76 35.39 -124.33
CA GLU A 1159 -8.71 36.85 -124.14
C GLU A 1159 -7.87 37.28 -122.94
N GLN A 1160 -7.60 36.37 -121.98
CA GLN A 1160 -6.89 36.66 -120.73
C GLN A 1160 -5.42 36.20 -120.74
N GLN A 1161 -4.97 35.56 -121.82
CA GLN A 1161 -3.59 35.09 -121.94
C GLN A 1161 -2.65 36.26 -122.24
N GLN A 1162 -1.69 36.51 -121.34
CA GLN A 1162 -0.65 37.52 -121.49
C GLN A 1162 0.73 36.86 -121.55
N ALA A 1163 1.66 37.46 -122.29
CA ALA A 1163 3.04 36.99 -122.33
C ALA A 1163 3.74 37.37 -121.01
N GLY A 1164 4.25 36.38 -120.28
CA GLY A 1164 4.91 36.56 -118.99
C GLY A 1164 5.15 35.25 -118.26
N VAL A 1165 5.84 35.32 -117.12
CA VAL A 1165 5.98 34.21 -116.18
C VAL A 1165 5.00 34.44 -115.03
N HIS A 1166 4.17 33.45 -114.75
CA HIS A 1166 3.17 33.51 -113.68
C HIS A 1166 3.44 32.41 -112.66
N GLU A 1167 3.59 32.79 -111.40
CA GLU A 1167 3.77 31.86 -110.29
C GLU A 1167 2.43 31.54 -109.62
N LEU A 1168 2.31 30.28 -109.16
CA LEU A 1168 1.12 29.70 -108.55
C LEU A 1168 1.53 29.06 -107.21
N THR A 1169 0.71 29.21 -106.18
CA THR A 1169 0.96 28.60 -104.87
C THR A 1169 -0.09 27.55 -104.56
N PHE A 1170 0.35 26.34 -104.21
CA PHE A 1170 -0.48 25.21 -103.84
C PHE A 1170 -0.31 24.88 -102.35
N HIS A 1171 -1.42 24.71 -101.64
CA HIS A 1171 -1.46 24.35 -100.21
C HIS A 1171 -2.03 22.95 -100.05
N TRP A 1172 -1.24 22.06 -99.45
CA TRP A 1172 -1.64 20.69 -99.11
C TRP A 1172 -1.99 20.63 -97.62
N ILE A 1173 -3.17 20.12 -97.30
CA ILE A 1173 -3.71 20.13 -95.92
C ILE A 1173 -4.08 18.71 -95.52
N LEU A 1174 -3.38 18.15 -94.52
CA LEU A 1174 -3.65 16.83 -93.94
C LEU A 1174 -4.55 16.97 -92.71
N THR A 1175 -5.70 16.30 -92.70
CA THR A 1175 -6.67 16.33 -91.59
C THR A 1175 -7.10 14.93 -91.17
N THR A 1176 -7.52 14.79 -89.92
CA THR A 1176 -8.14 13.57 -89.37
C THR A 1176 -9.65 13.70 -89.20
N LYS A 1177 -10.24 14.85 -89.52
CA LYS A 1177 -11.68 15.11 -89.46
C LYS A 1177 -12.29 15.04 -90.85
N VAL A 1178 -13.33 14.21 -90.99
CA VAL A 1178 -14.32 14.38 -92.05
C VAL A 1178 -15.41 15.30 -91.49
N GLU A 1179 -15.06 16.59 -91.43
CA GLU A 1179 -15.85 17.84 -91.31
C GLU A 1179 -14.95 18.96 -90.75
#